data_AF-A0A9D6IGB4-F1
#
_entry.id   AF-A0A9D6IGB4-F1
#
_cell.length_a   1.000
_cell.length_b   1.000
_cell.length_c   1.000
_cell.angle_alpha   90.00
_cell.angle_beta   90.00
_cell.angle_gamma   90.00
#
_symmetry.space_group_name_H-M   'P 1'
#
loop_
_entity.id
_entity.type
_entity.pdbx_description
1 polymer ?
#
loop_
_entity_poly.entity_id
_entity_poly.type
_entity_poly.pdbx_seq_one_letter_code
_entity_poly.pdbx_strand_id
1 'polypeptide(L)'
;MQRHSFVLVSIVLSVAIAWAWMTQASHAYVEAPMSLGAIVQQSSTIVLMRVESVDKTKNIIIYRKVRDIKGKHAQEFIKHNIGRGGLRANEWKPQMDWAEPGKTAVFFYNGGASETCIGGWWYQAYGGGEWWNHSHAEPFLLRSFCGNPEKLASIVDQMLQGQETMAPCMVDGNKEDLHNCRAKIQRLKVSLKIQDYNPKRDFLGWGGEDFRRLLGMPGFTHISPVGRVDPEAQAISVVDFDGDGKQDLCLIGGKKVVLLQNNGDSMSETMLTGVSGARSAVWADFNGDGKADLLLATPTGLRLFTNLGKTMRDDSHLLPPMPGGAITAAAWLDHDGDGKPDLLVAHGYHGLRLYRNVGAKAPADPKGKFPPAFEDVSSKVGLGEKGIGADLKGDSLTVCDVNGDGRPDFLYGAGKGILVLSSKNEKGDAVFIEAKDSGIAFAPGKINPIFGDFDGDGHPDLLIPQKTGVLLFKNDGKGKFTDATEKAGLAKSKYWATSAAIGDIDNDGHLDLVIGCLKGSNRYFRNKGDGTFEDASEAIGLTQKIFNTQAVSLVDLKNRGVLDMIFNNEGQDSVVLLANPEVAGKRVPLTLQVASNTGIIGSRVDLHDKDGKRLATRQICGGEGRGGQQAPLARFTLTPGQYRVNVRLSSGTVLTKNITLGDSPMRSRIDEGEKAAGAE
;
A
#
# COMPACT_ATOMS: atom_id res chain seq x y z
N MET A 1 59.42 -11.37 -83.26
CA MET A 1 60.82 -11.12 -82.80
C MET A 1 60.74 -10.39 -81.47
N GLN A 2 61.04 -11.10 -80.38
CA GLN A 2 62.25 -10.93 -79.55
C GLN A 2 62.24 -9.60 -78.77
N ARG A 3 61.91 -9.65 -77.47
CA ARG A 3 62.84 -9.82 -76.32
C ARG A 3 63.78 -8.62 -76.17
N HIS A 4 63.58 -7.85 -75.09
CA HIS A 4 64.49 -7.75 -73.94
C HIS A 4 64.12 -6.53 -73.09
N SER A 5 63.77 -6.74 -71.82
CA SER A 5 64.31 -5.99 -70.67
C SER A 5 63.76 -6.58 -69.38
N PHE A 6 64.68 -7.10 -68.58
CA PHE A 6 64.50 -7.71 -67.27
C PHE A 6 65.18 -6.77 -66.26
N VAL A 7 64.58 -6.63 -65.07
CA VAL A 7 65.15 -6.09 -63.82
C VAL A 7 65.25 -4.55 -63.68
N LEU A 8 64.17 -3.95 -63.18
CA LEU A 8 64.11 -3.25 -61.88
C LEU A 8 62.64 -2.86 -61.62
N VAL A 9 62.20 -2.84 -60.34
CA VAL A 9 60.82 -2.58 -59.86
C VAL A 9 59.93 -3.85 -59.96
N SER A 10 59.54 -4.56 -58.90
CA SER A 10 58.96 -4.07 -57.65
C SER A 10 59.02 -5.13 -56.56
N ILE A 11 59.77 -4.83 -55.49
CA ILE A 11 59.64 -5.37 -54.12
C ILE A 11 58.33 -4.86 -53.45
N VAL A 12 57.38 -4.35 -54.23
CA VAL A 12 56.14 -3.71 -53.74
C VAL A 12 54.95 -4.68 -53.76
N LEU A 13 55.03 -5.85 -54.42
CA LEU A 13 53.87 -6.75 -54.52
C LEU A 13 53.79 -7.84 -53.45
N SER A 14 54.84 -8.06 -52.66
CA SER A 14 54.87 -9.09 -51.60
C SER A 14 54.47 -8.55 -50.22
N VAL A 15 54.49 -7.22 -50.02
CA VAL A 15 54.11 -6.57 -48.75
C VAL A 15 52.60 -6.25 -48.71
N ALA A 16 51.95 -6.06 -49.86
CA ALA A 16 50.53 -5.75 -49.93
C ALA A 16 49.60 -6.95 -49.61
N ILE A 17 50.06 -8.19 -49.80
CA ILE A 17 49.25 -9.40 -49.51
C ILE A 17 49.38 -9.83 -48.04
N ALA A 18 50.46 -9.44 -47.36
CA ALA A 18 50.63 -9.72 -45.92
C ALA A 18 49.81 -8.78 -45.01
N TRP A 19 49.36 -7.62 -45.51
CA TRP A 19 48.55 -6.66 -44.75
C TRP A 19 47.03 -6.85 -44.91
N ALA A 20 46.58 -7.71 -45.81
CA ALA A 20 45.16 -8.00 -45.98
C ALA A 20 44.64 -9.12 -45.05
N TRP A 21 45.51 -9.78 -44.28
CA TRP A 21 45.18 -10.89 -43.38
C TRP A 21 45.55 -10.61 -41.91
N MET A 22 45.64 -9.34 -41.53
CA MET A 22 45.63 -8.89 -40.13
C MET A 22 44.58 -7.82 -39.90
N THR A 23 43.36 -8.03 -40.39
CA THR A 23 42.21 -7.47 -39.67
C THR A 23 41.93 -8.40 -38.51
N GLN A 24 42.42 -8.06 -37.32
CA GLN A 24 41.80 -8.59 -36.11
C GLN A 24 40.30 -8.33 -36.24
N ALA A 25 39.50 -9.38 -36.09
CA ALA A 25 38.06 -9.21 -35.94
C ALA A 25 37.84 -8.21 -34.80
N SER A 26 37.45 -6.98 -35.14
CA SER A 26 36.93 -6.04 -34.18
C SER A 26 35.66 -6.67 -33.64
N HIS A 27 35.74 -7.26 -32.45
CA HIS A 27 34.58 -7.72 -31.72
C HIS A 27 33.78 -6.47 -31.39
N ALA A 28 32.76 -6.18 -32.20
CA ALA A 28 31.75 -5.21 -31.82
C ALA A 28 31.10 -5.77 -30.54
N TYR A 29 31.38 -5.15 -29.41
CA TYR A 29 30.77 -5.46 -28.13
C TYR A 29 29.30 -5.06 -28.21
N VAL A 30 28.42 -6.05 -28.39
CA VAL A 30 26.95 -5.88 -28.42
C VAL A 30 26.44 -6.16 -27.01
N GLU A 31 26.10 -5.11 -26.28
CA GLU A 31 25.45 -5.23 -24.96
C GLU A 31 24.02 -5.75 -25.13
N ALA A 32 23.85 -7.07 -24.96
CA ALA A 32 22.55 -7.72 -24.95
C ALA A 32 22.09 -7.93 -23.50
N PRO A 33 20.82 -7.59 -23.15
CA PRO A 33 20.29 -7.88 -21.82
C PRO A 33 20.33 -9.39 -21.54
N MET A 34 20.75 -9.77 -20.35
CA MET A 34 20.75 -11.18 -19.90
C MET A 34 19.69 -11.41 -18.82
N SER A 35 19.18 -12.63 -18.72
CA SER A 35 18.38 -13.03 -17.56
C SER A 35 19.29 -13.22 -16.34
N LEU A 36 18.76 -13.00 -15.14
CA LEU A 36 19.51 -13.34 -13.92
C LEU A 36 19.83 -14.84 -13.84
N GLY A 37 18.94 -15.70 -14.37
CA GLY A 37 19.17 -17.14 -14.49
C GLY A 37 20.41 -17.48 -15.31
N ALA A 38 20.65 -16.79 -16.42
CA ALA A 38 21.85 -16.97 -17.23
C ALA A 38 23.13 -16.52 -16.49
N ILE A 39 23.11 -15.37 -15.82
CA ILE A 39 24.26 -14.87 -15.04
C ILE A 39 24.64 -15.90 -13.96
N VAL A 40 23.65 -16.38 -13.20
CA VAL A 40 23.87 -17.38 -12.16
C VAL A 40 24.39 -18.69 -12.76
N GLN A 41 23.84 -19.15 -13.89
CA GLN A 41 24.24 -20.38 -14.54
C GLN A 41 25.70 -20.31 -15.02
N GLN A 42 26.09 -19.22 -15.68
CA GLN A 42 27.43 -19.00 -16.24
C GLN A 42 28.51 -18.77 -15.17
N SER A 43 28.12 -18.34 -13.97
CA SER A 43 29.06 -18.11 -12.87
C SER A 43 29.57 -19.44 -12.30
N SER A 44 30.89 -19.61 -12.24
CA SER A 44 31.55 -20.72 -11.55
C SER A 44 31.57 -20.52 -10.03
N THR A 45 31.75 -19.26 -9.59
CA THR A 45 31.62 -18.89 -8.18
C THR A 45 30.80 -17.61 -8.01
N ILE A 46 29.98 -17.55 -6.96
CA ILE A 46 29.23 -16.35 -6.57
C ILE A 46 29.49 -16.10 -5.09
N VAL A 47 29.88 -14.89 -4.73
CA VAL A 47 30.34 -14.55 -3.37
C VAL A 47 29.60 -13.32 -2.87
N LEU A 48 29.03 -13.41 -1.67
CA LEU A 48 28.61 -12.23 -0.92
C LEU A 48 29.82 -11.68 -0.18
N MET A 49 30.09 -10.40 -0.38
CA MET A 49 31.25 -9.73 0.20
C MET A 49 30.85 -8.38 0.81
N ARG A 50 31.68 -7.89 1.72
CA ARG A 50 31.50 -6.63 2.43
C ARG A 50 32.74 -5.78 2.28
N VAL A 51 32.57 -4.47 2.07
CA VAL A 51 33.68 -3.53 2.00
C VAL A 51 34.37 -3.51 3.37
N GLU A 52 35.63 -3.92 3.39
CA GLU A 52 36.51 -3.88 4.56
C GLU A 52 37.16 -2.51 4.67
N SER A 53 37.69 -2.01 3.55
CA SER A 53 38.35 -0.69 3.47
C SER A 53 38.32 -0.12 2.07
N VAL A 54 38.47 1.22 1.97
CA VAL A 54 38.46 1.96 0.72
C VAL A 54 39.57 3.01 0.73
N ASP A 55 40.40 3.04 -0.32
CA ASP A 55 41.34 4.13 -0.59
C ASP A 55 40.83 4.93 -1.78
N LYS A 56 40.21 6.08 -1.49
CA LYS A 56 39.64 6.97 -2.52
C LYS A 56 40.70 7.65 -3.38
N THR A 57 41.93 7.78 -2.87
CA THR A 57 43.02 8.44 -3.61
C THR A 57 43.61 7.51 -4.67
N LYS A 58 43.71 6.23 -4.35
CA LYS A 58 44.22 5.17 -5.23
C LYS A 58 43.13 4.42 -6.00
N ASN A 59 41.86 4.76 -5.77
CA ASN A 59 40.69 4.06 -6.31
C ASN A 59 40.68 2.55 -5.98
N ILE A 60 40.95 2.20 -4.73
CA ILE A 60 40.99 0.81 -4.29
C ILE A 60 39.81 0.52 -3.38
N ILE A 61 39.13 -0.61 -3.63
CA ILE A 61 38.13 -1.17 -2.73
C ILE A 61 38.60 -2.56 -2.32
N ILE A 62 38.73 -2.80 -1.01
CA ILE A 62 39.05 -4.12 -0.47
C ILE A 62 37.78 -4.70 0.11
N TYR A 63 37.33 -5.81 -0.44
CA TYR A 63 36.19 -6.55 0.10
C TYR A 63 36.68 -7.72 0.93
N ARG A 64 36.02 -7.97 2.06
CA ARG A 64 36.11 -9.21 2.81
C ARG A 64 34.94 -10.11 2.44
N LYS A 65 35.23 -11.38 2.16
CA LYS A 65 34.21 -12.40 1.90
C LYS A 65 33.35 -12.62 3.14
N VAL A 66 32.03 -12.55 2.95
CA VAL A 66 31.04 -12.91 3.97
C VAL A 66 30.72 -14.40 3.85
N ARG A 67 30.36 -14.86 2.64
CA ARG A 67 30.15 -16.28 2.33
C ARG A 67 30.19 -16.56 0.83
N ASP A 68 30.50 -17.79 0.46
CA ASP A 68 30.26 -18.31 -0.89
C ASP A 68 28.79 -18.70 -1.04
N ILE A 69 28.12 -18.19 -2.08
CA ILE A 69 26.74 -18.52 -2.46
C ILE A 69 26.73 -19.70 -3.44
N LYS A 70 27.59 -19.66 -4.46
CA LYS A 70 27.79 -20.73 -5.45
C LYS A 70 29.28 -21.03 -5.58
N GLY A 71 29.65 -22.30 -5.63
CA GLY A 71 31.05 -22.71 -5.71
C GLY A 71 31.87 -22.29 -4.49
N LYS A 72 33.19 -22.29 -4.61
CA LYS A 72 34.12 -21.83 -3.56
C LYS A 72 35.16 -20.89 -4.15
N HIS A 73 35.20 -19.65 -3.66
CA HIS A 73 36.21 -18.69 -4.05
C HIS A 73 37.40 -18.74 -3.10
N ALA A 74 38.63 -18.86 -3.61
CA ALA A 74 39.81 -19.11 -2.79
C ALA A 74 40.19 -17.93 -1.88
N GLN A 75 40.02 -16.69 -2.35
CA GLN A 75 40.46 -15.49 -1.64
C GLN A 75 39.49 -15.13 -0.50
N GLU A 76 40.01 -14.83 0.69
CA GLU A 76 39.24 -14.20 1.78
C GLU A 76 39.00 -12.71 1.49
N PHE A 77 40.02 -12.05 0.94
CA PHE A 77 39.96 -10.65 0.54
C PHE A 77 39.98 -10.52 -0.98
N ILE A 78 38.95 -9.90 -1.54
CA ILE A 78 38.82 -9.66 -2.97
C ILE A 78 39.17 -8.18 -3.20
N LYS A 79 40.35 -7.92 -3.78
CA LYS A 79 40.92 -6.58 -3.90
C LYS A 79 40.62 -6.00 -5.29
N HIS A 80 39.82 -4.94 -5.34
CA HIS A 80 39.45 -4.29 -6.59
C HIS A 80 40.24 -2.99 -6.80
N ASN A 81 40.85 -2.87 -7.98
CA ASN A 81 41.40 -1.62 -8.49
C ASN A 81 40.40 -1.00 -9.46
N ILE A 82 39.68 0.04 -9.01
CA ILE A 82 38.70 0.78 -9.81
C ILE A 82 39.44 1.88 -10.61
N GLY A 83 40.37 1.44 -11.46
CA GLY A 83 41.21 2.31 -12.26
C GLY A 83 40.42 3.41 -12.96
N ARG A 84 41.05 4.56 -13.22
CA ARG A 84 40.37 5.72 -13.83
C ARG A 84 40.08 5.56 -15.34
N GLY A 85 40.43 4.41 -15.91
CA GLY A 85 40.06 3.99 -17.26
C GLY A 85 38.64 3.42 -17.33
N GLY A 86 38.13 3.25 -18.55
CA GLY A 86 36.78 2.78 -18.83
C GLY A 86 36.43 3.03 -20.29
N LEU A 87 35.26 2.56 -20.74
CA LEU A 87 34.77 2.87 -22.08
C LEU A 87 34.35 4.34 -22.20
N ARG A 88 34.11 5.01 -21.06
CA ARG A 88 33.80 6.44 -20.98
C ARG A 88 34.54 7.13 -19.83
N ALA A 89 34.69 8.45 -19.95
CA ALA A 89 35.24 9.27 -18.89
C ALA A 89 34.38 9.19 -17.61
N ASN A 90 35.03 9.03 -16.46
CA ASN A 90 34.42 9.02 -15.12
C ASN A 90 33.56 7.79 -14.75
N GLU A 91 33.61 6.69 -15.51
CA GLU A 91 32.85 5.46 -15.18
C GLU A 91 33.22 4.84 -13.83
N TRP A 92 34.37 5.21 -13.26
CA TRP A 92 34.87 4.77 -11.95
C TRP A 92 34.29 5.54 -10.76
N LYS A 93 33.73 6.74 -10.98
CA LYS A 93 33.28 7.62 -9.89
C LYS A 93 32.13 7.00 -9.09
N PRO A 94 31.08 6.43 -9.70
CA PRO A 94 29.93 5.91 -8.95
C PRO A 94 30.29 4.77 -7.99
N GLN A 95 31.20 3.88 -8.38
CA GLN A 95 31.72 2.80 -7.54
C GLN A 95 32.50 3.39 -6.37
N MET A 96 33.35 4.39 -6.65
CA MET A 96 34.11 5.06 -5.61
C MET A 96 33.23 5.90 -4.70
N ASP A 97 32.20 6.60 -5.19
CA ASP A 97 31.25 7.38 -4.38
C ASP A 97 30.41 6.48 -3.50
N TRP A 98 30.00 5.32 -4.02
CA TRP A 98 29.29 4.30 -3.27
C TRP A 98 30.13 3.68 -2.15
N ALA A 99 31.40 3.35 -2.39
CA ALA A 99 32.18 2.49 -1.51
C ALA A 99 32.46 3.10 -0.12
N GLU A 100 32.01 2.43 0.94
CA GLU A 100 32.26 2.76 2.35
C GLU A 100 32.36 1.46 3.16
N PRO A 101 33.20 1.39 4.21
CA PRO A 101 33.28 0.21 5.08
C PRO A 101 31.90 -0.23 5.56
N GLY A 102 31.64 -1.53 5.51
CA GLY A 102 30.36 -2.12 5.92
C GLY A 102 29.35 -2.35 4.79
N LYS A 103 29.48 -1.67 3.64
CA LYS A 103 28.57 -1.91 2.49
C LYS A 103 28.79 -3.28 1.87
N THR A 104 27.74 -3.87 1.32
CA THR A 104 27.78 -5.22 0.74
C THR A 104 27.77 -5.19 -0.78
N ALA A 105 28.38 -6.20 -1.38
CA ALA A 105 28.41 -6.42 -2.82
C ALA A 105 28.28 -7.92 -3.12
N VAL A 106 27.80 -8.26 -4.31
CA VAL A 106 27.83 -9.65 -4.81
C VAL A 106 28.74 -9.74 -6.00
N PHE A 107 29.68 -10.67 -5.93
CA PHE A 107 30.70 -10.93 -6.92
C PHE A 107 30.38 -12.22 -7.67
N PHE A 108 30.17 -12.12 -8.98
CA PHE A 108 29.89 -13.23 -9.88
C PHE A 108 31.11 -13.49 -10.75
N TYR A 109 31.76 -14.63 -10.62
CA TYR A 109 32.94 -14.99 -11.41
C TYR A 109 32.65 -16.19 -12.29
N ASN A 110 33.01 -16.10 -13.57
CA ASN A 110 32.75 -17.13 -14.57
C ASN A 110 33.98 -17.97 -14.95
N GLY A 111 35.14 -17.76 -14.31
CA GLY A 111 36.40 -18.41 -14.68
C GLY A 111 37.37 -17.52 -15.46
N GLY A 112 36.96 -16.33 -15.89
CA GLY A 112 37.84 -15.35 -16.54
C GLY A 112 37.57 -13.90 -16.14
N ALA A 113 36.31 -13.49 -16.08
CA ALA A 113 35.87 -12.15 -15.69
C ALA A 113 34.91 -12.22 -14.51
N SER A 114 34.79 -11.10 -13.80
CA SER A 114 33.79 -10.94 -12.76
C SER A 114 32.79 -9.85 -13.08
N GLU A 115 31.51 -10.10 -12.79
CA GLU A 115 30.47 -9.09 -12.68
C GLU A 115 30.22 -8.78 -11.21
N THR A 116 30.31 -7.51 -10.81
CA THR A 116 30.12 -7.11 -9.41
C THR A 116 28.92 -6.17 -9.27
N CYS A 117 27.97 -6.56 -8.43
CA CYS A 117 26.77 -5.76 -8.11
C CYS A 117 26.92 -5.03 -6.78
N ILE A 118 26.62 -3.72 -6.76
CA ILE A 118 26.83 -2.83 -5.60
C ILE A 118 25.60 -1.95 -5.22
N GLY A 119 24.36 -2.40 -5.43
CA GLY A 119 23.17 -1.69 -4.92
C GLY A 119 22.43 -0.79 -5.92
N GLY A 120 23.09 -0.41 -7.00
CA GLY A 120 22.48 0.32 -8.13
C GLY A 120 23.33 0.31 -9.39
N TRP A 121 24.40 -0.49 -9.36
CA TRP A 121 25.46 -0.50 -10.35
C TRP A 121 26.01 -1.89 -10.50
N TRP A 122 26.42 -2.19 -11.73
CA TRP A 122 27.19 -3.34 -12.10
C TRP A 122 28.46 -2.87 -12.78
N TYR A 123 29.55 -3.59 -12.54
CA TYR A 123 30.80 -3.35 -13.25
C TYR A 123 31.56 -4.65 -13.44
N GLN A 124 32.28 -4.72 -14.55
CA GLN A 124 33.12 -5.86 -14.89
C GLN A 124 34.56 -5.63 -14.41
N ALA A 125 35.21 -6.69 -13.92
CA ALA A 125 36.63 -6.69 -13.60
C ALA A 125 37.32 -7.97 -14.06
N TYR A 126 38.63 -7.89 -14.35
CA TYR A 126 39.47 -9.02 -14.73
C TYR A 126 40.49 -9.33 -13.65
N GLY A 127 40.69 -10.62 -13.40
CA GLY A 127 41.71 -11.10 -12.45
C GLY A 127 43.14 -10.91 -13.00
N GLY A 128 44.04 -10.46 -12.15
CA GLY A 128 45.47 -10.29 -12.42
C GLY A 128 46.29 -10.58 -11.17
N GLY A 129 46.34 -11.84 -10.74
CA GLY A 129 46.97 -12.26 -9.49
C GLY A 129 46.06 -11.99 -8.27
N GLU A 130 46.53 -11.20 -7.31
CA GLU A 130 45.73 -10.82 -6.13
C GLU A 130 44.70 -9.71 -6.43
N TRP A 131 44.73 -9.11 -7.62
CA TRP A 131 43.96 -7.92 -7.97
C TRP A 131 42.89 -8.20 -9.01
N TRP A 132 41.75 -7.54 -8.83
CA TRP A 132 40.65 -7.46 -9.79
C TRP A 132 40.64 -6.05 -10.40
N ASN A 133 41.03 -5.95 -11.66
CA ASN A 133 41.14 -4.67 -12.34
C ASN A 133 39.82 -4.34 -13.04
N HIS A 134 39.19 -3.24 -12.64
CA HIS A 134 37.98 -2.71 -13.28
C HIS A 134 38.23 -2.47 -14.76
N SER A 135 37.31 -2.99 -15.59
CA SER A 135 37.32 -2.78 -17.03
C SER A 135 36.36 -1.64 -17.41
N HIS A 136 35.07 -1.81 -17.12
CA HIS A 136 34.01 -0.85 -17.46
C HIS A 136 32.75 -1.11 -16.63
N ALA A 137 31.82 -0.15 -16.66
CA ALA A 137 30.49 -0.31 -16.07
C ALA A 137 29.58 -1.16 -16.95
N GLU A 138 28.68 -1.91 -16.33
CA GLU A 138 27.78 -2.89 -16.96
C GLU A 138 26.29 -2.54 -16.75
N PRO A 139 25.83 -1.36 -17.21
CA PRO A 139 24.49 -0.86 -16.91
C PRO A 139 23.36 -1.74 -17.49
N PHE A 140 23.64 -2.57 -18.50
CA PHE A 140 22.63 -3.48 -19.03
C PHE A 140 22.29 -4.63 -18.06
N LEU A 141 23.21 -5.00 -17.16
CA LEU A 141 22.90 -5.96 -16.09
C LEU A 141 21.91 -5.41 -15.05
N LEU A 142 21.64 -4.10 -15.04
CA LEU A 142 20.51 -3.53 -14.29
C LEU A 142 19.16 -4.03 -14.82
N ARG A 143 19.09 -4.53 -16.06
CA ARG A 143 17.92 -5.22 -16.61
C ARG A 143 17.79 -6.65 -16.09
N SER A 144 18.88 -7.24 -15.59
CA SER A 144 18.87 -8.55 -14.93
C SER A 144 18.52 -8.42 -13.45
N PHE A 145 19.12 -7.43 -12.77
CA PHE A 145 18.81 -7.10 -11.39
C PHE A 145 19.25 -5.66 -11.04
N CYS A 146 18.42 -4.92 -10.30
CA CYS A 146 18.79 -3.66 -9.67
C CYS A 146 18.27 -3.60 -8.21
N GLY A 147 19.12 -3.19 -7.27
CA GLY A 147 18.76 -3.05 -5.85
C GLY A 147 19.81 -3.65 -4.92
N ASN A 148 19.44 -3.87 -3.66
CA ASN A 148 20.34 -4.30 -2.59
C ASN A 148 21.06 -5.64 -2.87
N PRO A 149 22.41 -5.71 -2.75
CA PRO A 149 23.19 -6.93 -2.97
C PRO A 149 22.88 -8.08 -1.99
N GLU A 150 22.45 -7.83 -0.76
CA GLU A 150 22.01 -8.88 0.16
C GLU A 150 20.72 -9.56 -0.32
N LYS A 151 19.81 -8.77 -0.89
CA LYS A 151 18.59 -9.29 -1.54
C LYS A 151 18.94 -10.10 -2.78
N LEU A 152 19.90 -9.63 -3.59
CA LEU A 152 20.44 -10.40 -4.71
C LEU A 152 21.00 -11.75 -4.25
N ALA A 153 21.81 -11.77 -3.19
CA ALA A 153 22.35 -13.01 -2.63
C ALA A 153 21.23 -13.99 -2.22
N SER A 154 20.17 -13.51 -1.55
CA SER A 154 19.02 -14.32 -1.19
C SER A 154 18.25 -14.85 -2.41
N ILE A 155 18.07 -14.03 -3.44
CA ILE A 155 17.42 -14.44 -4.71
C ILE A 155 18.24 -15.56 -5.36
N VAL A 156 19.56 -15.42 -5.41
CA VAL A 156 20.46 -16.44 -5.97
C VAL A 156 20.39 -17.75 -5.17
N ASP A 157 20.35 -17.70 -3.82
CA ASP A 157 20.18 -18.90 -3.00
C ASP A 157 18.87 -19.64 -3.35
N GLN A 158 17.76 -18.92 -3.47
CA GLN A 158 16.46 -19.50 -3.84
C GLN A 158 16.52 -20.15 -5.22
N MET A 159 17.14 -19.48 -6.20
CA MET A 159 17.31 -20.03 -7.55
C MET A 159 18.16 -21.30 -7.55
N LEU A 160 19.25 -21.34 -6.76
CA LEU A 160 20.11 -22.52 -6.62
C LEU A 160 19.39 -23.69 -5.92
N GLN A 161 18.39 -23.40 -5.09
CA GLN A 161 17.47 -24.41 -4.52
C GLN A 161 16.37 -24.85 -5.50
N GLY A 162 16.41 -24.39 -6.75
CA GLY A 162 15.46 -24.75 -7.80
C GLY A 162 14.14 -23.97 -7.74
N GLN A 163 14.04 -22.92 -6.92
CA GLN A 163 12.83 -22.12 -6.79
C GLN A 163 12.71 -21.11 -7.93
N GLU A 164 11.47 -20.83 -8.34
CA GLU A 164 11.13 -19.63 -9.12
C GLU A 164 10.84 -18.48 -8.16
N THR A 165 11.49 -17.34 -8.38
CA THR A 165 11.39 -16.17 -7.52
C THR A 165 11.30 -14.90 -8.39
N MET A 166 11.54 -13.73 -7.81
CA MET A 166 11.40 -12.42 -8.46
C MET A 166 12.65 -11.56 -8.27
N ALA A 167 13.01 -10.80 -9.29
CA ALA A 167 14.09 -9.84 -9.22
C ALA A 167 13.60 -8.45 -9.65
N PRO A 168 13.87 -7.40 -8.88
CA PRO A 168 13.74 -6.03 -9.36
C PRO A 168 14.76 -5.78 -10.47
N CYS A 169 14.34 -5.15 -11.56
CA CYS A 169 15.22 -4.78 -12.67
C CYS A 169 14.74 -3.51 -13.37
N MET A 170 15.65 -2.84 -14.06
CA MET A 170 15.33 -1.65 -14.82
C MET A 170 14.77 -1.99 -16.21
N VAL A 171 13.78 -1.20 -16.64
CA VAL A 171 13.13 -1.29 -17.94
C VAL A 171 12.99 0.10 -18.56
N ASP A 172 12.82 0.12 -19.88
CA ASP A 172 12.91 1.32 -20.71
C ASP A 172 14.29 2.00 -20.59
N GLY A 173 14.44 3.21 -21.14
CA GLY A 173 15.66 4.02 -21.03
C GLY A 173 16.84 3.56 -21.92
N ASN A 174 17.65 4.52 -22.33
CA ASN A 174 18.92 4.25 -23.00
C ASN A 174 20.01 3.88 -21.96
N LYS A 175 21.24 3.60 -22.42
CA LYS A 175 22.37 3.26 -21.53
C LYS A 175 22.62 4.31 -20.45
N GLU A 176 22.44 5.59 -20.77
CA GLU A 176 22.62 6.71 -19.83
C GLU A 176 21.52 6.75 -18.75
N ASP A 177 20.29 6.40 -19.12
CA ASP A 177 19.17 6.33 -18.17
C ASP A 177 19.35 5.19 -17.17
N LEU A 178 19.89 4.05 -17.61
CA LEU A 178 20.25 2.94 -16.72
C LEU A 178 21.38 3.34 -15.77
N HIS A 179 22.43 3.95 -16.31
CA HIS A 179 23.61 4.40 -15.55
C HIS A 179 23.23 5.40 -14.45
N ASN A 180 22.34 6.34 -14.75
CA ASN A 180 21.92 7.36 -13.79
C ASN A 180 20.72 6.92 -12.94
N CYS A 181 20.33 5.64 -12.96
CA CYS A 181 19.17 5.09 -12.25
C CYS A 181 17.86 5.87 -12.53
N ARG A 182 17.71 6.40 -13.75
CA ARG A 182 16.51 7.14 -14.22
C ARG A 182 15.50 6.26 -14.93
N ALA A 183 15.91 5.07 -15.34
CA ALA A 183 15.03 4.08 -15.95
C ALA A 183 13.96 3.60 -14.95
N LYS A 184 12.82 3.16 -15.47
CA LYS A 184 11.75 2.61 -14.64
C LYS A 184 12.20 1.29 -14.04
N ILE A 185 11.66 0.93 -12.88
CA ILE A 185 11.93 -0.36 -12.26
C ILE A 185 10.69 -1.24 -12.39
N GLN A 186 10.90 -2.47 -12.83
CA GLN A 186 9.92 -3.55 -12.87
C GLN A 186 10.44 -4.75 -12.10
N ARG A 187 9.59 -5.76 -11.91
CA ARG A 187 9.92 -7.04 -11.31
C ARG A 187 9.74 -8.12 -12.35
N LEU A 188 10.76 -8.95 -12.51
CA LEU A 188 10.72 -10.10 -13.40
C LEU A 188 10.75 -11.40 -12.59
N LYS A 189 10.05 -12.42 -13.09
CA LYS A 189 10.21 -13.81 -12.66
C LYS A 189 11.62 -14.25 -13.03
N VAL A 190 12.32 -14.87 -12.09
CA VAL A 190 13.69 -15.38 -12.28
C VAL A 190 13.82 -16.78 -11.70
N SER A 191 14.55 -17.64 -12.41
CA SER A 191 14.89 -18.99 -11.97
C SER A 191 16.04 -19.53 -12.81
N LEU A 192 16.65 -20.65 -12.41
CA LEU A 192 17.63 -21.36 -13.26
C LEU A 192 17.01 -21.96 -14.53
N LYS A 193 15.68 -22.04 -14.63
CA LYS A 193 14.99 -22.49 -15.85
C LYS A 193 14.82 -21.37 -16.89
N ILE A 194 14.93 -20.11 -16.47
CA ILE A 194 14.79 -18.93 -17.32
C ILE A 194 16.18 -18.46 -17.71
N GLN A 195 16.60 -18.80 -18.93
CA GLN A 195 17.95 -18.49 -19.44
C GLN A 195 17.94 -17.32 -20.44
N ASP A 196 16.85 -17.11 -21.17
CA ASP A 196 16.67 -15.97 -22.06
C ASP A 196 16.07 -14.76 -21.33
N TYR A 197 16.49 -13.55 -21.70
CA TYR A 197 15.88 -12.32 -21.20
C TYR A 197 14.59 -12.01 -21.97
N ASN A 198 13.43 -12.18 -21.32
CA ASN A 198 12.13 -11.83 -21.91
C ASN A 198 11.26 -11.04 -20.92
N PRO A 199 11.36 -9.70 -20.92
CA PRO A 199 10.71 -8.86 -19.92
C PRO A 199 9.18 -8.80 -20.10
N LYS A 200 8.63 -9.25 -21.23
CA LYS A 200 7.17 -9.33 -21.43
C LYS A 200 6.60 -10.62 -20.84
N ARG A 201 7.27 -11.75 -21.06
CA ARG A 201 6.87 -13.06 -20.51
C ARG A 201 7.02 -13.08 -19.00
N ASP A 202 8.13 -12.52 -18.51
CA ASP A 202 8.53 -12.68 -17.12
C ASP A 202 8.03 -11.53 -16.23
N PHE A 203 7.25 -10.59 -16.75
CA PHE A 203 6.76 -9.43 -15.99
C PHE A 203 5.87 -9.84 -14.81
N LEU A 204 6.21 -9.36 -13.61
CA LEU A 204 5.44 -9.56 -12.37
C LEU A 204 4.85 -8.27 -11.80
N GLY A 205 5.26 -7.10 -12.28
CA GLY A 205 4.76 -5.81 -11.80
C GLY A 205 5.82 -4.71 -11.84
N TRP A 206 5.44 -3.48 -11.52
CA TRP A 206 6.36 -2.36 -11.38
C TRP A 206 6.99 -2.32 -9.96
N GLY A 207 8.06 -1.56 -9.78
CA GLY A 207 8.72 -1.31 -8.47
C GLY A 207 9.99 -2.13 -8.22
N GLY A 208 10.78 -1.76 -7.22
CA GLY A 208 12.01 -2.49 -6.87
C GLY A 208 12.48 -2.37 -5.43
N GLU A 209 12.83 -1.14 -5.03
CA GLU A 209 12.93 -0.69 -3.64
C GLU A 209 12.02 0.53 -3.54
N ASP A 210 10.79 0.29 -3.10
CA ASP A 210 9.72 1.26 -3.31
C ASP A 210 9.89 2.45 -2.37
N PHE A 211 10.51 2.28 -1.20
CA PHE A 211 10.75 3.35 -0.23
C PHE A 211 12.15 3.98 -0.40
N ARG A 212 12.18 5.23 -0.86
CA ARG A 212 13.41 6.04 -0.98
C ARG A 212 13.50 7.02 0.17
N ARG A 213 14.71 7.25 0.69
CA ARG A 213 14.93 8.24 1.75
C ARG A 213 14.43 9.62 1.32
N LEU A 214 13.68 10.26 2.20
CA LEU A 214 13.11 11.59 2.00
C LEU A 214 13.85 12.58 2.90
N LEU A 215 14.30 13.70 2.33
CA LEU A 215 14.97 14.77 3.05
C LEU A 215 14.08 16.02 3.04
N GLY A 216 14.16 16.80 4.11
CA GLY A 216 13.47 18.10 4.21
C GLY A 216 12.01 18.04 4.64
N MET A 217 11.43 16.86 4.89
CA MET A 217 10.10 16.71 5.51
C MET A 217 10.27 16.08 6.90
N PRO A 218 10.33 16.88 8.00
CA PRO A 218 10.71 16.38 9.33
C PRO A 218 9.85 15.22 9.84
N GLY A 219 8.56 15.20 9.49
CA GLY A 219 7.62 14.16 9.90
C GLY A 219 7.80 12.83 9.18
N PHE A 220 8.69 12.73 8.18
CA PHE A 220 8.79 11.55 7.32
C PHE A 220 10.25 11.18 7.02
N THR A 221 10.51 9.88 6.92
CA THR A 221 11.86 9.36 6.62
C THR A 221 12.00 8.87 5.19
N HIS A 222 10.91 8.40 4.58
CA HIS A 222 10.92 7.83 3.23
C HIS A 222 9.65 8.18 2.45
N ILE A 223 9.76 8.13 1.13
CA ILE A 223 8.66 8.25 0.18
C ILE A 223 8.69 7.07 -0.79
N SER A 224 7.50 6.58 -1.13
CA SER A 224 7.31 5.61 -2.21
C SER A 224 6.23 6.10 -3.17
N PRO A 225 6.55 6.39 -4.45
CA PRO A 225 5.52 6.56 -5.46
C PRO A 225 4.86 5.22 -5.72
N VAL A 226 3.54 5.15 -5.54
CA VAL A 226 2.72 3.99 -5.87
C VAL A 226 1.97 4.28 -7.16
N GLY A 227 1.95 3.31 -8.07
CA GLY A 227 1.60 3.51 -9.47
C GLY A 227 0.32 4.31 -9.68
N ARG A 228 0.42 5.40 -10.44
CA ARG A 228 -0.69 6.29 -10.79
C ARG A 228 -1.92 5.53 -11.29
N VAL A 229 -3.10 5.84 -10.74
CA VAL A 229 -4.37 5.13 -11.04
C VAL A 229 -5.22 5.70 -12.17
N ASP A 230 -4.78 6.79 -12.82
CA ASP A 230 -5.22 7.42 -14.09
C ASP A 230 -6.72 7.46 -14.49
N PRO A 231 -7.19 8.51 -15.19
CA PRO A 231 -6.88 9.93 -15.02
C PRO A 231 -7.58 10.55 -13.79
N GLU A 232 -8.46 9.80 -13.11
CA GLU A 232 -9.19 10.27 -11.94
C GLU A 232 -8.96 9.35 -10.75
N ALA A 233 -8.07 9.70 -9.81
CA ALA A 233 -8.02 9.02 -8.52
C ALA A 233 -9.37 9.18 -7.79
N GLN A 234 -9.86 8.11 -7.15
CA GLN A 234 -11.17 8.13 -6.49
C GLN A 234 -11.06 7.77 -5.01
N ALA A 235 -10.39 6.66 -4.69
CA ALA A 235 -10.39 6.14 -3.32
C ALA A 235 -9.14 5.32 -2.96
N ILE A 236 -8.96 5.08 -1.66
CA ILE A 236 -8.02 4.16 -1.04
C ILE A 236 -8.83 3.30 -0.07
N SER A 237 -8.56 2.01 -0.01
CA SER A 237 -8.96 1.18 1.15
C SER A 237 -7.76 0.40 1.65
N VAL A 238 -7.75 0.11 2.96
CA VAL A 238 -6.66 -0.60 3.64
C VAL A 238 -7.22 -1.85 4.28
N VAL A 239 -6.57 -2.99 4.06
CA VAL A 239 -6.94 -4.29 4.62
C VAL A 239 -5.73 -5.22 4.56
N ASP A 240 -5.61 -6.17 5.48
CA ASP A 240 -4.71 -7.32 5.32
C ASP A 240 -5.44 -8.39 4.50
N PHE A 241 -5.24 -8.42 3.18
CA PHE A 241 -5.97 -9.35 2.31
C PHE A 241 -5.25 -10.69 2.11
N ASP A 242 -3.95 -10.78 2.36
CA ASP A 242 -3.22 -12.04 2.24
C ASP A 242 -3.09 -12.81 3.58
N GLY A 243 -3.48 -12.18 4.68
CA GLY A 243 -3.48 -12.74 6.02
C GLY A 243 -2.09 -12.82 6.65
N ASP A 244 -1.12 -12.04 6.17
CA ASP A 244 0.26 -12.06 6.67
C ASP A 244 0.47 -11.16 7.92
N GLY A 245 -0.58 -10.46 8.37
CA GLY A 245 -0.56 -9.56 9.52
C GLY A 245 -0.09 -8.14 9.20
N LYS A 246 0.33 -7.87 7.97
CA LYS A 246 0.63 -6.52 7.47
C LYS A 246 -0.58 -6.00 6.70
N GLN A 247 -0.75 -4.69 6.78
CA GLN A 247 -1.85 -4.04 6.07
C GLN A 247 -1.43 -3.76 4.64
N ASP A 248 -2.30 -4.14 3.71
CA ASP A 248 -2.19 -3.93 2.27
C ASP A 248 -3.09 -2.77 1.82
N LEU A 249 -2.91 -2.33 0.57
CA LEU A 249 -3.64 -1.18 0.02
C LEU A 249 -4.44 -1.58 -1.22
N CYS A 250 -5.59 -0.97 -1.39
CA CYS A 250 -6.34 -0.99 -2.63
C CYS A 250 -6.55 0.44 -3.11
N LEU A 251 -5.91 0.79 -4.24
CA LEU A 251 -6.01 2.09 -4.87
C LEU A 251 -7.03 2.06 -6.00
N ILE A 252 -7.93 3.02 -5.99
CA ILE A 252 -9.00 3.13 -6.99
C ILE A 252 -8.77 4.37 -7.86
N GLY A 253 -8.78 4.17 -9.17
CA GLY A 253 -8.86 5.24 -10.15
C GLY A 253 -9.92 4.99 -11.23
N GLY A 254 -10.09 5.98 -12.09
CA GLY A 254 -11.11 5.98 -13.14
C GLY A 254 -10.97 4.84 -14.14
N LYS A 255 -9.77 4.27 -14.32
CA LYS A 255 -9.52 3.17 -15.27
C LYS A 255 -9.10 1.86 -14.65
N LYS A 256 -8.49 1.88 -13.46
CA LYS A 256 -7.96 0.67 -12.82
C LYS A 256 -8.22 0.65 -11.32
N VAL A 257 -8.32 -0.57 -10.81
CA VAL A 257 -8.26 -0.89 -9.38
C VAL A 257 -7.00 -1.70 -9.16
N VAL A 258 -6.18 -1.27 -8.21
CA VAL A 258 -4.85 -1.80 -7.97
C VAL A 258 -4.78 -2.30 -6.53
N LEU A 259 -4.49 -3.59 -6.36
CA LEU A 259 -4.16 -4.16 -5.05
C LEU A 259 -2.64 -4.12 -4.87
N LEU A 260 -2.19 -3.59 -3.74
CA LEU A 260 -0.79 -3.45 -3.38
C LEU A 260 -0.55 -4.21 -2.09
N GLN A 261 0.07 -5.37 -2.21
CA GLN A 261 0.46 -6.19 -1.06
C GLN A 261 1.73 -5.63 -0.41
N ASN A 262 1.73 -5.47 0.90
CA ASN A 262 2.84 -4.94 1.66
C ASN A 262 3.85 -6.04 2.03
N ASN A 263 5.01 -6.05 1.38
CA ASN A 263 6.08 -7.01 1.66
C ASN A 263 7.04 -6.52 2.76
N GLY A 264 6.70 -5.45 3.48
CA GLY A 264 7.56 -4.76 4.42
C GLY A 264 8.36 -3.65 3.73
N ASP A 265 9.37 -3.98 2.92
CA ASP A 265 10.25 -2.97 2.27
C ASP A 265 9.83 -2.61 0.83
N SER A 266 8.78 -3.25 0.32
CA SER A 266 8.28 -3.04 -1.03
C SER A 266 6.79 -3.36 -1.11
N MET A 267 6.14 -2.87 -2.16
CA MET A 267 4.73 -3.11 -2.48
C MET A 267 4.63 -4.01 -3.72
N SER A 268 3.83 -5.06 -3.63
CA SER A 268 3.54 -5.98 -4.73
C SER A 268 2.21 -5.64 -5.38
N GLU A 269 2.26 -5.12 -6.60
CA GLU A 269 1.07 -4.80 -7.38
C GLU A 269 0.41 -6.05 -7.99
N THR A 270 -0.91 -6.19 -7.76
CA THR A 270 -1.81 -7.13 -8.44
C THR A 270 -2.97 -6.35 -9.05
N MET A 271 -3.20 -6.50 -10.35
CA MET A 271 -4.33 -5.86 -11.04
C MET A 271 -5.57 -6.74 -11.02
N LEU A 272 -6.73 -6.16 -10.73
CA LEU A 272 -8.02 -6.82 -10.92
C LEU A 272 -8.46 -6.69 -12.38
N THR A 273 -8.55 -7.81 -13.09
CA THR A 273 -8.92 -7.82 -14.50
C THR A 273 -10.42 -7.56 -14.70
N GLY A 274 -10.77 -6.85 -15.77
CA GLY A 274 -12.16 -6.63 -16.15
C GLY A 274 -12.92 -5.65 -15.25
N VAL A 275 -12.22 -4.88 -14.41
CA VAL A 275 -12.80 -3.81 -13.59
C VAL A 275 -12.31 -2.47 -14.12
N SER A 276 -13.24 -1.53 -14.33
CA SER A 276 -12.90 -0.14 -14.65
C SER A 276 -13.89 0.80 -13.98
N GLY A 277 -13.41 2.01 -13.61
CA GLY A 277 -14.28 3.07 -13.10
C GLY A 277 -14.84 2.87 -11.70
N ALA A 278 -14.29 1.97 -10.88
CA ALA A 278 -14.75 1.82 -9.49
C ALA A 278 -14.69 3.15 -8.73
N ARG A 279 -15.62 3.34 -7.79
CA ARG A 279 -15.79 4.56 -6.99
C ARG A 279 -15.50 4.35 -5.51
N SER A 280 -15.76 3.13 -5.03
CA SER A 280 -15.47 2.68 -3.68
C SER A 280 -15.05 1.21 -3.71
N ALA A 281 -14.23 0.82 -2.73
CA ALA A 281 -13.79 -0.53 -2.44
C ALA A 281 -13.98 -0.77 -0.95
N VAL A 282 -14.87 -1.70 -0.62
CA VAL A 282 -15.20 -2.04 0.77
C VAL A 282 -14.97 -3.52 1.00
N TRP A 283 -14.53 -3.87 2.21
CA TRP A 283 -14.06 -5.20 2.56
C TRP A 283 -14.87 -5.80 3.69
N ALA A 284 -15.25 -7.07 3.57
CA ALA A 284 -15.86 -7.87 4.63
C ALA A 284 -15.74 -9.36 4.29
N ASP A 285 -15.74 -10.23 5.30
CA ASP A 285 -15.89 -11.67 5.09
C ASP A 285 -17.37 -12.00 4.87
N PHE A 286 -17.86 -11.96 3.63
CA PHE A 286 -19.28 -12.18 3.37
C PHE A 286 -19.68 -13.65 3.49
N ASN A 287 -18.71 -14.55 3.38
CA ASN A 287 -18.93 -15.98 3.21
C ASN A 287 -18.57 -16.81 4.47
N GLY A 288 -17.93 -16.18 5.46
CA GLY A 288 -17.59 -16.75 6.76
C GLY A 288 -16.34 -17.64 6.74
N ASP A 289 -15.39 -17.43 5.81
CA ASP A 289 -14.14 -18.20 5.73
C ASP A 289 -12.96 -17.56 6.46
N GLY A 290 -13.19 -16.43 7.11
CA GLY A 290 -12.22 -15.66 7.88
C GLY A 290 -11.32 -14.77 7.03
N LYS A 291 -11.59 -14.61 5.72
CA LYS A 291 -10.84 -13.73 4.83
C LYS A 291 -11.69 -12.55 4.38
N ALA A 292 -11.06 -11.39 4.27
CA ALA A 292 -11.75 -10.22 3.77
C ALA A 292 -11.96 -10.32 2.25
N ASP A 293 -13.22 -10.36 1.83
CA ASP A 293 -13.65 -10.30 0.44
C ASP A 293 -13.85 -8.84 0.01
N LEU A 294 -13.64 -8.57 -1.28
CA LEU A 294 -13.71 -7.22 -1.85
C LEU A 294 -15.01 -6.99 -2.58
N LEU A 295 -15.70 -5.90 -2.24
CA LEU A 295 -16.80 -5.37 -3.02
C LEU A 295 -16.45 -4.02 -3.63
N LEU A 296 -16.68 -3.88 -4.93
CA LEU A 296 -16.47 -2.64 -5.67
C LEU A 296 -17.79 -2.04 -6.13
N ALA A 297 -17.99 -0.76 -5.83
CA ALA A 297 -19.04 0.05 -6.44
C ALA A 297 -18.57 0.62 -7.78
N THR A 298 -19.17 0.18 -8.89
CA THR A 298 -18.80 0.65 -10.24
C THR A 298 -19.98 1.31 -10.97
N PRO A 299 -19.73 2.20 -11.95
CA PRO A 299 -20.78 2.78 -12.80
C PRO A 299 -21.61 1.75 -13.57
N THR A 300 -21.08 0.53 -13.76
CA THR A 300 -21.77 -0.57 -14.46
C THR A 300 -22.44 -1.56 -13.53
N GLY A 301 -22.38 -1.37 -12.21
CA GLY A 301 -22.90 -2.30 -11.21
C GLY A 301 -21.90 -2.60 -10.09
N LEU A 302 -22.31 -3.44 -9.13
CA LEU A 302 -21.38 -3.95 -8.13
C LEU A 302 -20.49 -5.06 -8.72
N ARG A 303 -19.30 -5.22 -8.14
CA ARG A 303 -18.43 -6.37 -8.40
C ARG A 303 -17.99 -6.97 -7.09
N LEU A 304 -18.24 -8.27 -6.92
CA LEU A 304 -17.88 -9.03 -5.72
C LEU A 304 -16.70 -9.93 -6.06
N PHE A 305 -15.64 -9.82 -5.28
CA PHE A 305 -14.42 -10.59 -5.42
C PHE A 305 -14.14 -11.37 -4.14
N THR A 306 -14.29 -12.69 -4.22
CA THR A 306 -13.97 -13.61 -3.13
C THR A 306 -12.46 -13.78 -3.01
N ASN A 307 -11.96 -13.69 -1.78
CA ASN A 307 -10.56 -13.80 -1.46
C ASN A 307 -10.16 -15.26 -1.23
N LEU A 308 -9.38 -15.83 -2.15
CA LEU A 308 -8.90 -17.21 -2.04
C LEU A 308 -7.59 -17.30 -1.23
N GLY A 309 -7.10 -16.20 -0.66
CA GLY A 309 -5.88 -16.06 0.13
C GLY A 309 -4.67 -15.55 -0.65
N LYS A 310 -4.50 -15.99 -1.92
CA LYS A 310 -3.45 -15.45 -2.81
C LYS A 310 -3.99 -14.71 -4.03
N THR A 311 -5.27 -14.90 -4.33
CA THR A 311 -5.90 -14.41 -5.55
C THR A 311 -7.33 -14.01 -5.26
N MET A 312 -7.83 -13.04 -6.01
CA MET A 312 -9.22 -12.61 -5.97
C MET A 312 -9.99 -13.26 -7.12
N ARG A 313 -11.11 -13.95 -6.81
CA ARG A 313 -12.01 -14.54 -7.81
C ARG A 313 -13.26 -13.69 -7.96
N ASP A 314 -13.63 -13.38 -9.19
CA ASP A 314 -14.87 -12.66 -9.46
C ASP A 314 -16.11 -13.56 -9.26
N ASP A 315 -16.84 -13.31 -8.17
CA ASP A 315 -18.10 -13.97 -7.82
C ASP A 315 -19.30 -13.02 -7.92
N SER A 316 -19.23 -12.02 -8.81
CA SER A 316 -20.32 -11.06 -9.03
C SER A 316 -21.65 -11.72 -9.45
N HIS A 317 -21.63 -12.98 -9.89
CA HIS A 317 -22.82 -13.77 -10.18
C HIS A 317 -23.63 -14.15 -8.93
N LEU A 318 -23.06 -14.04 -7.73
CA LEU A 318 -23.74 -14.25 -6.45
C LEU A 318 -24.55 -13.03 -6.01
N LEU A 319 -24.30 -11.88 -6.62
CA LEU A 319 -25.05 -10.66 -6.34
C LEU A 319 -26.45 -10.73 -6.94
N PRO A 320 -27.47 -10.20 -6.25
CA PRO A 320 -28.82 -10.15 -6.78
C PRO A 320 -28.88 -9.24 -8.01
N PRO A 321 -29.85 -9.47 -8.92
CA PRO A 321 -30.08 -8.56 -10.03
C PRO A 321 -30.42 -7.17 -9.50
N MET A 322 -29.60 -6.19 -9.86
CA MET A 322 -29.79 -4.80 -9.45
C MET A 322 -30.61 -4.04 -10.49
N PRO A 323 -31.42 -3.06 -10.06
CA PRO A 323 -31.99 -2.08 -10.98
C PRO A 323 -30.85 -1.37 -11.72
N GLY A 324 -31.04 -1.12 -13.02
CA GLY A 324 -30.03 -0.44 -13.84
C GLY A 324 -29.64 0.93 -13.27
N GLY A 325 -28.45 1.42 -13.63
CA GLY A 325 -27.95 2.73 -13.20
C GLY A 325 -26.61 2.65 -12.47
N ALA A 326 -25.92 3.79 -12.40
CA ALA A 326 -24.58 3.85 -11.83
C ALA A 326 -24.60 3.75 -10.31
N ILE A 327 -23.90 2.75 -9.76
CA ILE A 327 -23.65 2.65 -8.32
C ILE A 327 -22.63 3.72 -7.94
N THR A 328 -22.91 4.45 -6.87
CA THR A 328 -22.06 5.56 -6.41
C THR A 328 -21.25 5.21 -5.17
N ALA A 329 -21.82 4.44 -4.24
CA ALA A 329 -21.15 3.93 -3.06
C ALA A 329 -21.77 2.60 -2.62
N ALA A 330 -21.01 1.84 -1.82
CA ALA A 330 -21.47 0.61 -1.15
C ALA A 330 -20.84 0.54 0.24
N ALA A 331 -21.50 -0.13 1.17
CA ALA A 331 -21.00 -0.37 2.52
C ALA A 331 -21.48 -1.73 3.02
N TRP A 332 -20.69 -2.32 3.92
CA TRP A 332 -21.06 -3.51 4.69
C TRP A 332 -21.59 -3.08 6.06
N LEU A 333 -22.64 -3.72 6.55
CA LEU A 333 -23.20 -3.55 7.89
C LEU A 333 -24.00 -4.78 8.31
N ASP A 334 -24.30 -4.96 9.58
CA ASP A 334 -25.15 -6.04 10.10
C ASP A 334 -26.50 -5.45 10.53
N HIS A 335 -27.48 -5.46 9.61
CA HIS A 335 -28.73 -4.70 9.80
C HIS A 335 -29.66 -5.40 10.79
N ASP A 336 -29.81 -6.71 10.63
CA ASP A 336 -30.73 -7.50 11.43
C ASP A 336 -30.09 -8.11 12.69
N GLY A 337 -28.78 -7.94 12.86
CA GLY A 337 -28.03 -8.42 14.03
C GLY A 337 -27.77 -9.91 13.99
N ASP A 338 -27.89 -10.56 12.82
CA ASP A 338 -27.59 -11.97 12.65
C ASP A 338 -26.08 -12.25 12.52
N GLY A 339 -25.28 -11.18 12.49
CA GLY A 339 -23.84 -11.21 12.43
C GLY A 339 -23.29 -11.26 11.01
N LYS A 340 -24.09 -11.57 9.98
CA LYS A 340 -23.60 -11.62 8.60
C LYS A 340 -23.52 -10.20 8.04
N PRO A 341 -22.49 -9.86 7.27
CA PRO A 341 -22.41 -8.56 6.64
C PRO A 341 -23.43 -8.47 5.50
N ASP A 342 -24.43 -7.63 5.70
CA ASP A 342 -25.39 -7.17 4.72
C ASP A 342 -24.82 -6.05 3.86
N LEU A 343 -25.37 -5.93 2.65
CA LEU A 343 -24.88 -5.02 1.65
C LEU A 343 -25.82 -3.82 1.49
N LEU A 344 -25.34 -2.64 1.91
CA LEU A 344 -25.99 -1.35 1.68
C LEU A 344 -25.40 -0.68 0.42
N VAL A 345 -26.28 -0.22 -0.47
CA VAL A 345 -25.90 0.29 -1.80
C VAL A 345 -26.55 1.63 -2.07
N ALA A 346 -25.76 2.60 -2.52
CA ALA A 346 -26.24 3.87 -3.01
C ALA A 346 -26.22 3.89 -4.54
N HIS A 347 -27.39 4.19 -5.13
CA HIS A 347 -27.54 4.41 -6.55
C HIS A 347 -27.52 5.90 -6.87
N GLY A 348 -26.97 6.27 -8.02
CA GLY A 348 -26.89 7.67 -8.44
C GLY A 348 -28.25 8.35 -8.68
N TYR A 349 -29.33 7.62 -8.97
CA TYR A 349 -30.67 8.18 -9.21
C TYR A 349 -31.83 7.29 -8.72
N HIS A 350 -31.53 6.25 -7.93
CA HIS A 350 -32.53 5.29 -7.47
C HIS A 350 -32.50 5.10 -5.94
N GLY A 351 -31.88 6.04 -5.21
CA GLY A 351 -31.76 6.02 -3.76
C GLY A 351 -30.96 4.83 -3.22
N LEU A 352 -31.40 4.32 -2.07
CA LEU A 352 -30.71 3.28 -1.31
C LEU A 352 -31.33 1.89 -1.52
N ARG A 353 -30.49 0.85 -1.53
CA ARG A 353 -30.88 -0.56 -1.50
C ARG A 353 -30.16 -1.29 -0.37
N LEU A 354 -30.87 -2.22 0.26
CA LEU A 354 -30.29 -3.15 1.23
C LEU A 354 -30.51 -4.58 0.73
N TYR A 355 -29.40 -5.32 0.64
CA TYR A 355 -29.37 -6.72 0.28
C TYR A 355 -28.90 -7.53 1.48
N ARG A 356 -29.81 -8.29 2.10
CA ARG A 356 -29.52 -9.11 3.28
C ARG A 356 -28.73 -10.35 2.88
N ASN A 357 -27.66 -10.65 3.59
CA ASN A 357 -26.85 -11.84 3.38
C ASN A 357 -27.58 -13.10 3.90
N VAL A 358 -27.82 -14.08 3.02
CA VAL A 358 -28.55 -15.31 3.38
C VAL A 358 -27.61 -16.43 3.89
N GLY A 359 -26.32 -16.16 4.06
CA GLY A 359 -25.33 -17.10 4.55
C GLY A 359 -24.85 -18.10 3.49
N ALA A 360 -24.85 -17.70 2.21
CA ALA A 360 -24.30 -18.54 1.16
C ALA A 360 -22.78 -18.60 1.27
N LYS A 361 -22.22 -19.81 1.26
CA LYS A 361 -20.77 -19.99 1.13
C LYS A 361 -20.33 -19.70 -0.30
N ALA A 362 -19.13 -19.16 -0.46
CA ALA A 362 -18.53 -19.03 -1.77
C ALA A 362 -18.36 -20.42 -2.41
N PRO A 363 -18.76 -20.63 -3.68
CA PRO A 363 -18.68 -21.94 -4.32
C PRO A 363 -17.23 -22.34 -4.55
N ALA A 364 -16.91 -23.64 -4.56
CA ALA A 364 -15.56 -24.09 -4.92
C ALA A 364 -15.28 -23.91 -6.43
N ASP A 365 -16.28 -24.19 -7.29
CA ASP A 365 -16.23 -23.99 -8.74
C ASP A 365 -17.20 -22.87 -9.15
N PRO A 366 -16.75 -21.79 -9.80
CA PRO A 366 -17.63 -20.71 -10.27
C PRO A 366 -18.52 -21.14 -11.46
N LYS A 367 -18.26 -22.28 -12.10
CA LYS A 367 -19.07 -22.78 -13.22
C LYS A 367 -20.30 -23.51 -12.68
N GLY A 368 -21.43 -22.80 -12.62
CA GLY A 368 -22.68 -23.39 -12.20
C GLY A 368 -23.80 -22.37 -12.06
N LYS A 369 -25.01 -22.85 -11.77
CA LYS A 369 -26.10 -22.01 -11.29
C LYS A 369 -26.16 -22.15 -9.77
N PHE A 370 -25.90 -21.06 -9.07
CA PHE A 370 -26.02 -20.98 -7.62
C PHE A 370 -27.17 -20.04 -7.24
N PRO A 371 -27.87 -20.26 -6.12
CA PRO A 371 -28.78 -19.25 -5.60
C PRO A 371 -28.00 -17.97 -5.24
N PRO A 372 -28.64 -16.79 -5.30
CA PRO A 372 -28.01 -15.55 -4.84
C PRO A 372 -27.55 -15.66 -3.39
N ALA A 373 -26.41 -15.03 -3.09
CA ALA A 373 -25.90 -14.92 -1.72
C ALA A 373 -26.65 -13.86 -0.90
N PHE A 374 -27.44 -13.02 -1.56
CA PHE A 374 -28.19 -11.95 -0.93
C PHE A 374 -29.63 -11.88 -1.43
N GLU A 375 -30.53 -11.41 -0.56
CA GLU A 375 -31.92 -11.10 -0.87
C GLU A 375 -32.20 -9.60 -0.77
N ASP A 376 -32.98 -9.05 -1.70
CA ASP A 376 -33.41 -7.64 -1.62
C ASP A 376 -34.49 -7.47 -0.54
N VAL A 377 -34.16 -6.70 0.49
CA VAL A 377 -35.07 -6.36 1.59
C VAL A 377 -35.41 -4.86 1.63
N SER A 378 -34.98 -4.09 0.62
CA SER A 378 -34.99 -2.63 0.62
C SER A 378 -36.34 -2.05 1.05
N SER A 379 -37.44 -2.47 0.41
CA SER A 379 -38.78 -1.96 0.72
C SER A 379 -39.29 -2.35 2.10
N LYS A 380 -38.83 -3.49 2.65
CA LYS A 380 -39.24 -3.97 3.99
C LYS A 380 -38.61 -3.12 5.10
N VAL A 381 -37.41 -2.61 4.86
CA VAL A 381 -36.62 -1.87 5.84
C VAL A 381 -36.75 -0.36 5.73
N GLY A 382 -37.66 0.14 4.89
CA GLY A 382 -37.88 1.59 4.69
C GLY A 382 -36.97 2.25 3.65
N LEU A 383 -36.26 1.46 2.84
CA LEU A 383 -35.48 1.91 1.68
C LEU A 383 -36.24 1.56 0.38
N GLY A 384 -35.53 1.52 -0.76
CA GLY A 384 -36.13 1.18 -2.05
C GLY A 384 -36.70 2.39 -2.81
N GLU A 385 -37.56 2.12 -3.79
CA GLU A 385 -38.09 3.13 -4.74
C GLU A 385 -38.92 4.24 -4.10
N LYS A 386 -39.43 4.05 -2.89
CA LYS A 386 -40.24 5.03 -2.15
C LYS A 386 -39.72 5.28 -0.74
N GLY A 387 -38.53 4.76 -0.43
CA GLY A 387 -37.94 4.84 0.88
C GLY A 387 -37.10 6.09 1.08
N ILE A 388 -36.32 6.07 2.16
CA ILE A 388 -35.41 7.16 2.51
C ILE A 388 -34.45 7.44 1.34
N GLY A 389 -34.40 8.69 0.90
CA GLY A 389 -33.49 9.13 -0.16
C GLY A 389 -33.80 8.60 -1.57
N ALA A 390 -34.99 8.05 -1.82
CA ALA A 390 -35.38 7.44 -3.10
C ALA A 390 -35.11 8.35 -4.34
N ASP A 391 -35.43 9.64 -4.23
CA ASP A 391 -35.31 10.62 -5.32
C ASP A 391 -33.98 11.40 -5.29
N LEU A 392 -33.04 11.00 -4.43
CA LEU A 392 -31.80 11.74 -4.23
C LEU A 392 -30.61 11.01 -4.83
N LYS A 393 -29.77 11.81 -5.48
CA LYS A 393 -28.44 11.40 -5.91
C LYS A 393 -27.47 11.54 -4.75
N GLY A 394 -26.96 10.43 -4.25
CA GLY A 394 -25.87 10.41 -3.27
C GLY A 394 -24.61 9.77 -3.79
N ASP A 395 -23.52 9.98 -3.06
CA ASP A 395 -22.18 9.58 -3.50
C ASP A 395 -21.26 9.01 -2.42
N SER A 396 -21.73 8.94 -1.18
CA SER A 396 -21.02 8.38 -0.04
C SER A 396 -22.01 7.71 0.92
N LEU A 397 -21.51 6.67 1.59
CA LEU A 397 -22.17 5.98 2.69
C LEU A 397 -21.13 5.89 3.81
N THR A 398 -21.44 6.29 5.02
CA THR A 398 -20.51 6.12 6.16
C THR A 398 -21.26 5.45 7.29
N VAL A 399 -20.80 4.30 7.74
CA VAL A 399 -21.47 3.44 8.73
C VAL A 399 -20.78 3.57 10.09
N CYS A 400 -21.55 3.83 11.14
CA CYS A 400 -21.11 3.93 12.53
C CYS A 400 -22.32 3.80 13.46
N ASP A 401 -22.16 3.24 14.66
CA ASP A 401 -23.16 3.40 15.73
C ASP A 401 -23.04 4.82 16.30
N VAL A 402 -23.99 5.72 15.99
CA VAL A 402 -23.91 7.13 16.38
C VAL A 402 -24.81 7.48 17.58
N ASN A 403 -25.71 6.59 17.96
CA ASN A 403 -26.66 6.79 19.06
C ASN A 403 -26.38 5.88 20.27
N GLY A 404 -25.36 5.01 20.19
CA GLY A 404 -24.91 4.12 21.24
C GLY A 404 -25.82 2.91 21.49
N ASP A 405 -26.74 2.60 20.58
CA ASP A 405 -27.68 1.49 20.72
C ASP A 405 -27.08 0.12 20.32
N GLY A 406 -25.84 0.11 19.83
CA GLY A 406 -25.11 -1.08 19.40
C GLY A 406 -25.47 -1.57 18.00
N ARG A 407 -26.28 -0.83 17.23
CA ARG A 407 -26.60 -1.13 15.84
C ARG A 407 -25.83 -0.19 14.91
N PRO A 408 -25.45 -0.65 13.72
CA PRO A 408 -24.79 0.20 12.75
C PRO A 408 -25.79 1.19 12.15
N ASP A 409 -25.64 2.48 12.44
CA ASP A 409 -26.32 3.56 11.72
C ASP A 409 -25.50 3.95 10.48
N PHE A 410 -26.05 4.82 9.63
CA PHE A 410 -25.27 5.36 8.52
C PHE A 410 -25.64 6.77 8.10
N LEU A 411 -24.65 7.48 7.57
CA LEU A 411 -24.81 8.76 6.89
C LEU A 411 -24.84 8.53 5.37
N TYR A 412 -25.93 8.94 4.73
CA TYR A 412 -26.04 9.00 3.28
C TYR A 412 -25.69 10.40 2.77
N GLY A 413 -24.61 10.50 1.99
CA GLY A 413 -24.16 11.75 1.36
C GLY A 413 -25.03 12.16 0.19
N ALA A 414 -26.29 12.54 0.45
CA ALA A 414 -27.23 13.05 -0.53
C ALA A 414 -28.04 14.21 0.06
N GLY A 415 -28.59 15.09 -0.79
CA GLY A 415 -29.35 16.25 -0.32
C GLY A 415 -28.49 17.18 0.54
N LYS A 416 -28.74 17.21 1.86
CA LYS A 416 -27.95 17.96 2.86
C LYS A 416 -27.14 17.07 3.80
N GLY A 417 -27.01 15.78 3.47
CA GLY A 417 -26.61 14.74 4.41
C GLY A 417 -27.82 14.17 5.12
N ILE A 418 -28.04 12.88 5.00
CA ILE A 418 -29.17 12.19 5.61
C ILE A 418 -28.63 11.18 6.60
N LEU A 419 -28.80 11.45 7.89
CA LEU A 419 -28.52 10.46 8.92
C LEU A 419 -29.67 9.47 9.00
N VAL A 420 -29.34 8.20 8.91
CA VAL A 420 -30.29 7.10 8.97
C VAL A 420 -29.91 6.21 10.13
N LEU A 421 -30.84 6.06 11.07
CA LEU A 421 -30.68 5.24 12.26
C LEU A 421 -31.25 3.85 12.01
N SER A 422 -30.51 2.83 12.45
CA SER A 422 -31.00 1.47 12.58
C SER A 422 -31.98 1.40 13.75
N SER A 423 -33.13 0.78 13.56
CA SER A 423 -34.18 0.72 14.58
C SER A 423 -35.01 -0.54 14.46
N LYS A 424 -36.05 -0.66 15.30
CA LYS A 424 -37.03 -1.74 15.25
C LYS A 424 -38.44 -1.18 15.13
N ASN A 425 -39.24 -1.80 14.27
CA ASN A 425 -40.67 -1.49 14.19
C ASN A 425 -41.43 -2.08 15.41
N GLU A 426 -42.75 -1.86 15.49
CA GLU A 426 -43.60 -2.40 16.57
C GLU A 426 -43.58 -3.94 16.69
N LYS A 427 -43.27 -4.63 15.59
CA LYS A 427 -43.15 -6.10 15.54
C LYS A 427 -41.75 -6.59 15.94
N GLY A 428 -40.81 -5.67 16.15
CA GLY A 428 -39.41 -5.97 16.46
C GLY A 428 -38.53 -6.21 15.23
N ASP A 429 -39.05 -6.07 14.02
CA ASP A 429 -38.26 -6.22 12.79
C ASP A 429 -37.31 -5.04 12.63
N ALA A 430 -36.08 -5.32 12.18
CA ALA A 430 -35.08 -4.30 11.92
C ALA A 430 -35.50 -3.40 10.73
N VAL A 431 -35.51 -2.09 10.94
CA VAL A 431 -35.92 -1.07 9.95
C VAL A 431 -34.99 0.15 10.05
N PHE A 432 -35.01 0.99 9.02
CA PHE A 432 -34.30 2.26 9.02
C PHE A 432 -35.23 3.45 9.23
N ILE A 433 -34.77 4.43 10.00
CA ILE A 433 -35.49 5.67 10.27
C ILE A 433 -34.59 6.86 9.97
N GLU A 434 -35.09 7.81 9.20
CA GLU A 434 -34.38 9.06 8.93
C GLU A 434 -34.41 9.97 10.17
N ALA A 435 -33.23 10.36 10.66
CA ALA A 435 -33.07 11.36 11.73
C ALA A 435 -33.17 12.79 11.16
N LYS A 436 -34.39 13.23 10.88
CA LYS A 436 -34.68 14.53 10.25
C LYS A 436 -34.14 15.73 11.02
N ASP A 437 -34.12 15.65 12.35
CA ASP A 437 -33.62 16.69 13.25
C ASP A 437 -32.21 16.39 13.77
N SER A 438 -31.41 15.64 13.01
CA SER A 438 -30.04 15.29 13.37
C SER A 438 -29.12 16.50 13.53
N GLY A 439 -29.45 17.66 12.95
CA GLY A 439 -28.60 18.86 12.98
C GLY A 439 -27.44 18.85 11.99
N ILE A 440 -27.27 17.76 11.24
CA ILE A 440 -26.28 17.66 10.16
C ILE A 440 -26.79 18.46 8.94
N ALA A 441 -25.93 19.31 8.40
CA ALA A 441 -26.18 19.99 7.14
C ALA A 441 -24.87 20.28 6.40
N PHE A 442 -24.69 19.68 5.23
CA PHE A 442 -23.52 19.93 4.39
C PHE A 442 -23.86 19.85 2.90
N ALA A 443 -22.91 20.19 2.04
CA ALA A 443 -23.04 20.02 0.59
C ALA A 443 -22.37 18.68 0.18
N PRO A 444 -23.14 17.67 -0.27
CA PRO A 444 -22.58 16.43 -0.82
C PRO A 444 -21.90 16.67 -2.16
N GLY A 445 -21.08 15.72 -2.62
CA GLY A 445 -20.40 15.81 -3.91
C GLY A 445 -18.89 15.57 -3.83
N LYS A 446 -18.45 14.37 -4.17
CA LYS A 446 -17.05 13.94 -4.30
C LYS A 446 -16.24 14.13 -3.00
N ILE A 447 -16.86 13.85 -1.86
CA ILE A 447 -16.26 13.97 -0.53
C ILE A 447 -16.47 12.71 0.30
N ASN A 448 -15.65 12.52 1.34
CA ASN A 448 -15.75 11.42 2.29
C ASN A 448 -15.97 11.91 3.73
N PRO A 449 -17.21 11.87 4.25
CA PRO A 449 -17.47 12.06 5.68
C PRO A 449 -16.87 10.93 6.53
N ILE A 450 -16.33 11.26 7.70
CA ILE A 450 -15.72 10.29 8.63
C ILE A 450 -16.20 10.54 10.06
N PHE A 451 -16.47 9.45 10.79
CA PHE A 451 -16.84 9.49 12.20
C PHE A 451 -15.61 9.24 13.09
N GLY A 452 -15.52 9.93 14.23
CA GLY A 452 -14.44 9.76 15.20
C GLY A 452 -14.72 10.50 16.50
N ASP A 453 -14.19 10.02 17.61
CA ASP A 453 -14.31 10.68 18.93
C ASP A 453 -13.17 11.71 19.08
N PHE A 454 -13.42 12.97 18.70
CA PHE A 454 -12.37 14.00 18.62
C PHE A 454 -12.18 14.78 19.91
N ASP A 455 -13.14 14.73 20.84
CA ASP A 455 -13.04 15.41 22.13
C ASP A 455 -12.95 14.45 23.34
N GLY A 456 -12.98 13.14 23.09
CA GLY A 456 -12.74 12.09 24.09
C GLY A 456 -13.94 11.80 24.99
N ASP A 457 -15.14 12.24 24.61
CA ASP A 457 -16.36 11.99 25.40
C ASP A 457 -16.95 10.59 25.20
N GLY A 458 -16.44 9.84 24.22
CA GLY A 458 -16.85 8.48 23.90
C GLY A 458 -18.05 8.40 22.95
N HIS A 459 -18.43 9.52 22.31
CA HIS A 459 -19.41 9.60 21.24
C HIS A 459 -18.70 9.91 19.90
N PRO A 460 -19.06 9.23 18.80
CA PRO A 460 -18.45 9.54 17.52
C PRO A 460 -19.01 10.86 16.97
N ASP A 461 -18.16 11.87 16.88
CA ASP A 461 -18.37 13.11 16.16
C ASP A 461 -18.21 12.89 14.64
N LEU A 462 -18.57 13.89 13.84
CA LEU A 462 -18.57 13.80 12.39
C LEU A 462 -17.72 14.90 11.74
N LEU A 463 -16.69 14.51 10.99
CA LEU A 463 -15.87 15.40 10.17
C LEU A 463 -16.26 15.27 8.69
N ILE A 464 -16.49 16.41 8.02
CA ILE A 464 -16.94 16.45 6.63
C ILE A 464 -16.02 17.35 5.80
N PRO A 465 -15.25 16.79 4.84
CA PRO A 465 -14.52 17.57 3.86
C PRO A 465 -15.45 18.46 3.01
N GLN A 466 -15.01 19.69 2.72
CA GLN A 466 -15.73 20.65 1.90
C GLN A 466 -14.79 21.42 0.97
N LYS A 467 -15.35 22.02 -0.08
CA LYS A 467 -14.58 22.90 -0.99
C LYS A 467 -13.95 24.11 -0.29
N THR A 468 -14.46 24.48 0.87
CA THR A 468 -14.06 25.66 1.66
C THR A 468 -13.31 25.31 2.94
N GLY A 469 -12.99 24.04 3.18
CA GLY A 469 -12.29 23.58 4.37
C GLY A 469 -12.86 22.25 4.85
N VAL A 470 -13.05 22.10 6.16
CA VAL A 470 -13.78 20.97 6.76
C VAL A 470 -14.89 21.51 7.65
N LEU A 471 -15.93 20.71 7.86
CA LEU A 471 -16.91 20.91 8.93
C LEU A 471 -16.68 19.85 10.00
N LEU A 472 -16.80 20.25 11.27
CA LEU A 472 -16.81 19.33 12.40
C LEU A 472 -18.13 19.47 13.13
N PHE A 473 -18.85 18.37 13.31
CA PHE A 473 -20.09 18.30 14.05
C PHE A 473 -19.89 17.45 15.30
N LYS A 474 -20.11 18.05 16.47
CA LYS A 474 -20.10 17.33 17.76
C LYS A 474 -21.39 16.54 17.94
N ASN A 475 -21.29 15.27 18.31
CA ASN A 475 -22.42 14.40 18.62
C ASN A 475 -22.78 14.48 20.12
N ASP A 476 -24.07 14.39 20.45
CA ASP A 476 -24.55 14.28 21.84
C ASP A 476 -24.70 12.84 22.34
N GLY A 477 -24.32 11.87 21.49
CA GLY A 477 -24.42 10.45 21.75
C GLY A 477 -25.80 9.86 21.48
N LYS A 478 -26.75 10.64 20.95
CA LYS A 478 -28.12 10.20 20.61
C LYS A 478 -28.45 10.42 19.14
N GLY A 479 -27.43 10.63 18.31
CA GLY A 479 -27.59 10.93 16.89
C GLY A 479 -27.99 12.38 16.60
N LYS A 480 -27.81 13.30 17.57
CA LYS A 480 -27.97 14.74 17.35
C LYS A 480 -26.61 15.43 17.36
N PHE A 481 -26.41 16.25 16.33
CA PHE A 481 -25.16 16.86 15.98
C PHE A 481 -25.26 18.38 16.02
N THR A 482 -24.20 19.03 16.50
CA THR A 482 -24.07 20.50 16.53
C THR A 482 -22.77 20.91 15.84
N ASP A 483 -22.84 21.88 14.94
CA ASP A 483 -21.64 22.43 14.29
C ASP A 483 -20.68 23.00 15.34
N ALA A 484 -19.47 22.43 15.39
CA ALA A 484 -18.39 22.80 16.28
C ALA A 484 -17.17 23.33 15.50
N THR A 485 -17.27 23.55 14.19
CA THR A 485 -16.16 23.84 13.28
C THR A 485 -15.33 25.05 13.74
N GLU A 486 -15.99 26.14 14.11
CA GLU A 486 -15.32 27.36 14.58
C GLU A 486 -14.69 27.16 15.96
N LYS A 487 -15.44 26.56 16.89
CA LYS A 487 -14.99 26.27 18.26
C LYS A 487 -13.76 25.35 18.26
N ALA A 488 -13.72 24.39 17.35
CA ALA A 488 -12.61 23.47 17.16
C ALA A 488 -11.39 24.10 16.47
N GLY A 489 -11.50 25.35 15.99
CA GLY A 489 -10.41 26.07 15.34
C GLY A 489 -10.20 25.74 13.86
N LEU A 490 -11.10 24.98 13.24
CA LEU A 490 -10.98 24.47 11.87
C LEU A 490 -11.48 25.46 10.80
N ALA A 491 -12.21 26.51 11.19
CA ALA A 491 -12.76 27.52 10.26
C ALA A 491 -11.74 28.55 9.73
N LYS A 492 -10.48 28.51 10.21
CA LYS A 492 -9.50 29.61 10.01
C LYS A 492 -8.95 29.73 8.58
N SER A 493 -8.95 28.64 7.81
CA SER A 493 -8.29 28.58 6.51
C SER A 493 -9.19 27.98 5.44
N LYS A 494 -9.24 28.60 4.25
CA LYS A 494 -9.96 28.06 3.09
C LYS A 494 -9.03 27.20 2.23
N TYR A 495 -9.41 25.96 2.04
CA TYR A 495 -8.75 25.00 1.14
C TYR A 495 -9.80 24.01 0.63
N TRP A 496 -9.52 23.36 -0.48
CA TRP A 496 -10.47 22.42 -1.08
C TRP A 496 -10.22 21.02 -0.56
N ALA A 497 -10.88 20.65 0.54
CA ALA A 497 -10.82 19.31 1.09
C ALA A 497 -11.71 18.34 0.30
N THR A 498 -11.22 17.14 0.08
CA THR A 498 -11.94 16.03 -0.60
C THR A 498 -12.04 14.79 0.24
N SER A 499 -11.05 14.53 1.09
CA SER A 499 -10.98 13.35 1.93
C SER A 499 -10.26 13.69 3.23
N ALA A 500 -10.60 12.97 4.29
CA ALA A 500 -9.90 13.01 5.56
C ALA A 500 -9.56 11.59 5.99
N ALA A 501 -8.49 11.47 6.78
CA ALA A 501 -8.16 10.29 7.55
C ALA A 501 -7.84 10.72 8.98
N ILE A 502 -8.17 9.86 9.95
CA ILE A 502 -8.04 10.15 11.37
C ILE A 502 -7.12 9.15 12.06
N GLY A 503 -6.36 9.59 13.03
CA GLY A 503 -5.45 8.71 13.75
C GLY A 503 -4.56 9.49 14.70
N ASP A 504 -4.06 8.82 15.73
CA ASP A 504 -3.08 9.39 16.64
C ASP A 504 -1.69 9.34 15.99
N ILE A 505 -1.31 10.42 15.30
CA ILE A 505 -0.14 10.47 14.40
C ILE A 505 1.13 10.75 15.19
N ASP A 506 1.03 11.60 16.21
CA ASP A 506 2.13 11.93 17.09
C ASP A 506 2.10 11.14 18.42
N ASN A 507 1.29 10.09 18.52
CA ASN A 507 1.23 9.18 19.65
C ASN A 507 1.06 9.90 21.01
N ASP A 508 0.19 10.90 21.08
CA ASP A 508 -0.09 11.67 22.30
C ASP A 508 -1.35 11.19 23.06
N GLY A 509 -2.18 10.36 22.41
CA GLY A 509 -3.42 9.79 22.92
C GLY A 509 -4.67 10.33 22.22
N HIS A 510 -4.55 11.33 21.35
CA HIS A 510 -5.65 12.03 20.72
C HIS A 510 -5.74 11.74 19.22
N LEU A 511 -6.94 11.80 18.65
CA LEU A 511 -7.12 11.56 17.21
C LEU A 511 -6.84 12.85 16.44
N ASP A 512 -5.78 12.84 15.65
CA ASP A 512 -5.41 13.90 14.70
C ASP A 512 -6.13 13.73 13.36
N LEU A 513 -6.05 14.77 12.51
CA LEU A 513 -6.63 14.78 11.18
C LEU A 513 -5.56 14.97 10.10
N VAL A 514 -5.67 14.19 9.01
CA VAL A 514 -4.98 14.47 7.75
C VAL A 514 -6.02 14.72 6.67
N ILE A 515 -5.91 15.86 5.99
CA ILE A 515 -6.87 16.28 4.97
C ILE A 515 -6.22 16.26 3.59
N GLY A 516 -6.77 15.44 2.71
CA GLY A 516 -6.47 15.44 1.28
C GLY A 516 -7.09 16.66 0.61
N CYS A 517 -6.27 17.41 -0.14
CA CYS A 517 -6.68 18.66 -0.77
C CYS A 517 -6.52 18.64 -2.29
N LEU A 518 -7.48 19.25 -2.99
CA LEU A 518 -7.36 19.59 -4.40
C LEU A 518 -6.78 21.00 -4.57
N LYS A 519 -5.96 21.19 -5.62
CA LYS A 519 -5.43 22.51 -6.01
C LYS A 519 -4.64 23.25 -4.91
N GLY A 520 -4.11 22.52 -3.93
CA GLY A 520 -3.34 23.06 -2.82
C GLY A 520 -2.71 21.96 -1.98
N SER A 521 -1.90 22.36 -0.99
CA SER A 521 -1.24 21.46 -0.04
C SER A 521 -2.25 20.69 0.79
N ASN A 522 -1.93 19.42 1.07
CA ASN A 522 -2.60 18.63 2.09
C ASN A 522 -2.41 19.27 3.48
N ARG A 523 -3.32 18.95 4.41
CA ARG A 523 -3.28 19.49 5.78
C ARG A 523 -3.09 18.40 6.81
N TYR A 524 -2.40 18.74 7.89
CA TYR A 524 -2.34 17.98 9.12
C TYR A 524 -2.78 18.89 10.26
N PHE A 525 -3.80 18.44 10.99
CA PHE A 525 -4.29 19.12 12.18
C PHE A 525 -4.03 18.25 13.40
N ARG A 526 -3.21 18.75 14.31
CA ARG A 526 -2.97 18.11 15.61
C ARG A 526 -4.12 18.44 16.55
N ASN A 527 -4.64 17.41 17.21
CA ASN A 527 -5.64 17.54 18.25
C ASN A 527 -4.98 17.91 19.59
N LYS A 528 -5.53 18.90 20.29
CA LYS A 528 -4.99 19.36 21.58
C LYS A 528 -5.51 18.58 22.78
N GLY A 529 -6.38 17.60 22.54
CA GLY A 529 -7.00 16.77 23.57
C GLY A 529 -8.21 17.40 24.26
N ASP A 530 -8.64 18.58 23.82
CA ASP A 530 -9.81 19.31 24.33
C ASP A 530 -10.90 19.53 23.26
N GLY A 531 -10.81 18.80 22.15
CA GLY A 531 -11.68 18.94 20.97
C GLY A 531 -11.30 20.13 20.06
N THR A 532 -10.19 20.82 20.33
CA THR A 532 -9.64 21.85 19.45
C THR A 532 -8.41 21.38 18.68
N PHE A 533 -8.19 21.98 17.52
CA PHE A 533 -7.13 21.59 16.58
C PHE A 533 -6.18 22.75 16.25
N GLU A 534 -4.91 22.43 16.00
CA GLU A 534 -3.95 23.32 15.38
C GLU A 534 -3.47 22.82 14.03
N ASP A 535 -3.31 23.72 13.06
CA ASP A 535 -2.66 23.39 11.78
C ASP A 535 -1.16 23.22 12.00
N ALA A 536 -0.70 21.97 11.98
CA ALA A 536 0.69 21.58 12.15
C ALA A 536 1.31 21.08 10.82
N SER A 537 0.67 21.40 9.68
CA SER A 537 1.09 20.91 8.36
C SER A 537 2.54 21.27 8.02
N GLU A 538 2.98 22.48 8.36
CA GLU A 538 4.35 22.95 8.12
C GLU A 538 5.37 22.22 9.00
N ALA A 539 5.02 21.96 10.27
CA ALA A 539 5.92 21.33 11.24
C ALA A 539 6.36 19.92 10.81
N ILE A 540 5.47 19.18 10.13
CA ILE A 540 5.79 17.85 9.58
C ILE A 540 6.25 17.88 8.12
N GLY A 541 6.27 19.06 7.49
CA GLY A 541 6.67 19.25 6.09
C GLY A 541 5.60 18.87 5.06
N LEU A 542 4.34 18.70 5.46
CA LEU A 542 3.24 18.27 4.57
C LEU A 542 2.81 19.36 3.56
N THR A 543 3.29 20.59 3.74
CA THR A 543 3.05 21.69 2.79
C THR A 543 3.82 21.57 1.48
N GLN A 544 4.72 20.58 1.34
CA GLN A 544 5.51 20.32 0.14
C GLN A 544 4.66 19.80 -1.04
N LYS A 545 5.31 19.48 -2.18
CA LYS A 545 4.67 19.22 -3.49
C LYS A 545 3.87 17.91 -3.61
N ILE A 546 3.03 17.61 -2.63
CA ILE A 546 2.02 16.55 -2.65
C ILE A 546 0.66 17.24 -2.67
N PHE A 547 -0.02 17.16 -3.80
CA PHE A 547 -1.18 17.97 -4.14
C PHE A 547 -2.25 17.14 -4.85
N ASN A 548 -3.41 17.74 -5.13
CA ASN A 548 -4.46 17.10 -5.91
C ASN A 548 -4.87 15.73 -5.35
N THR A 549 -4.89 15.61 -4.03
CA THR A 549 -5.25 14.38 -3.34
C THR A 549 -6.76 14.21 -3.38
N GLN A 550 -7.23 13.05 -3.83
CA GLN A 550 -8.64 12.67 -3.83
C GLN A 550 -8.99 11.76 -2.65
N ALA A 551 -8.01 11.03 -2.14
CA ALA A 551 -8.16 10.14 -1.01
C ALA A 551 -6.89 10.07 -0.17
N VAL A 552 -7.07 9.99 1.14
CA VAL A 552 -6.00 9.78 2.11
C VAL A 552 -6.35 8.62 3.04
N SER A 553 -5.36 7.82 3.43
CA SER A 553 -5.52 6.82 4.50
C SER A 553 -4.25 6.76 5.36
N LEU A 554 -4.40 6.26 6.59
CA LEU A 554 -3.35 6.12 7.59
C LEU A 554 -3.16 4.65 7.95
N VAL A 555 -1.90 4.22 8.05
CA VAL A 555 -1.58 2.83 8.41
C VAL A 555 -0.13 2.72 8.88
N ASP A 556 0.12 1.90 9.89
CA ASP A 556 1.48 1.53 10.28
C ASP A 556 1.95 0.37 9.38
N LEU A 557 2.57 0.70 8.23
CA LEU A 557 2.96 -0.29 7.21
C LEU A 557 4.18 -1.11 7.64
N LYS A 558 5.02 -0.53 8.48
CA LYS A 558 6.29 -1.12 8.91
C LYS A 558 6.22 -1.76 10.29
N ASN A 559 5.06 -1.75 10.93
CA ASN A 559 4.83 -2.22 12.30
C ASN A 559 5.80 -1.56 13.30
N ARG A 560 6.06 -0.26 13.12
CA ARG A 560 6.98 0.53 13.95
C ARG A 560 6.28 1.34 15.03
N GLY A 561 4.95 1.28 15.09
CA GLY A 561 4.17 2.06 16.03
C GLY A 561 3.97 3.51 15.61
N VAL A 562 4.22 3.89 14.37
CA VAL A 562 3.87 5.21 13.83
C VAL A 562 3.01 5.06 12.59
N LEU A 563 2.04 5.96 12.40
CA LEU A 563 1.13 5.92 11.27
C LEU A 563 1.79 6.55 10.04
N ASP A 564 1.96 5.76 8.99
CA ASP A 564 2.38 6.20 7.67
C ASP A 564 1.18 6.78 6.89
N MET A 565 1.44 7.65 5.93
CA MET A 565 0.38 8.35 5.18
C MET A 565 0.36 7.91 3.72
N ILE A 566 -0.83 7.57 3.20
CA ILE A 566 -1.03 7.27 1.77
C ILE A 566 -1.92 8.33 1.16
N PHE A 567 -1.48 8.88 0.02
CA PHE A 567 -2.22 9.86 -0.76
C PHE A 567 -2.47 9.32 -2.16
N ASN A 568 -3.74 9.24 -2.55
CA ASN A 568 -4.13 8.89 -3.91
C ASN A 568 -4.42 10.17 -4.68
N ASN A 569 -3.55 10.45 -5.66
CA ASN A 569 -3.46 11.76 -6.27
C ASN A 569 -4.03 11.76 -7.69
N GLU A 570 -4.71 12.84 -8.05
CA GLU A 570 -5.18 13.11 -9.40
C GLU A 570 -4.09 13.79 -10.21
N GLY A 571 -3.85 13.30 -11.42
CA GLY A 571 -2.91 13.91 -12.37
C GLY A 571 -1.43 13.72 -12.05
N GLN A 572 -1.08 13.05 -10.95
CA GLN A 572 0.29 12.71 -10.55
C GLN A 572 0.35 11.33 -9.89
N ASP A 573 1.56 10.87 -9.54
CA ASP A 573 1.72 9.62 -8.82
C ASP A 573 1.08 9.71 -7.43
N SER A 574 0.42 8.63 -7.05
CA SER A 574 -0.01 8.41 -5.68
C SER A 574 1.24 8.11 -4.84
N VAL A 575 1.22 8.42 -3.55
CA VAL A 575 2.43 8.31 -2.72
C VAL A 575 2.14 7.71 -1.36
N VAL A 576 3.11 6.97 -0.85
CA VAL A 576 3.20 6.55 0.55
C VAL A 576 4.34 7.32 1.19
N LEU A 577 4.10 7.91 2.36
CA LEU A 577 5.12 8.53 3.20
C LEU A 577 5.31 7.72 4.46
N LEU A 578 6.52 7.21 4.69
CA LEU A 578 6.85 6.55 5.95
C LEU A 578 7.12 7.58 7.03
N ALA A 579 6.34 7.55 8.10
CA ALA A 579 6.47 8.47 9.22
C ALA A 579 7.84 8.35 9.89
N ASN A 580 8.29 9.46 10.47
CA ASN A 580 9.50 9.52 11.27
C ASN A 580 9.20 9.13 12.72
N PRO A 581 9.68 7.95 13.21
CA PRO A 581 9.44 7.54 14.59
C PRO A 581 10.03 8.47 15.63
N GLU A 582 11.04 9.27 15.27
CA GLU A 582 11.70 10.19 16.20
C GLU A 582 10.83 11.42 16.54
N VAL A 583 9.80 11.70 15.72
CA VAL A 583 8.88 12.83 15.94
C VAL A 583 7.66 12.40 16.75
N ALA A 584 7.42 11.10 16.88
CA ALA A 584 6.30 10.59 17.66
C ALA A 584 6.53 10.78 19.17
N GLY A 585 5.43 10.96 19.88
CA GLY A 585 5.32 11.06 21.32
C GLY A 585 5.70 9.77 22.03
N LYS A 586 5.77 9.86 23.36
CA LYS A 586 6.35 8.82 24.22
C LYS A 586 5.39 7.69 24.58
N ARG A 587 4.14 7.73 24.13
CA ARG A 587 3.18 6.67 24.41
C ARG A 587 3.38 5.49 23.46
N VAL A 588 3.06 4.31 23.97
CA VAL A 588 3.21 3.03 23.28
C VAL A 588 1.90 2.70 22.57
N PRO A 589 1.92 2.51 21.24
CA PRO A 589 0.73 2.12 20.50
C PRO A 589 0.29 0.68 20.80
N LEU A 590 -0.99 0.52 21.06
CA LEU A 590 -1.72 -0.74 21.05
C LEU A 590 -2.67 -0.73 19.84
N THR A 591 -2.43 -1.61 18.87
CA THR A 591 -3.31 -1.81 17.72
C THR A 591 -4.03 -3.15 17.88
N LEU A 592 -5.35 -3.11 17.82
CA LEU A 592 -6.23 -4.25 18.03
C LEU A 592 -6.90 -4.62 16.72
N GLN A 593 -6.69 -5.86 16.29
CA GLN A 593 -7.46 -6.48 15.23
C GLN A 593 -8.62 -7.23 15.86
N VAL A 594 -9.85 -6.81 15.54
CA VAL A 594 -11.05 -7.56 15.93
C VAL A 594 -11.26 -8.62 14.87
N ALA A 595 -10.96 -9.87 15.23
CA ALA A 595 -11.16 -11.02 14.36
C ALA A 595 -12.49 -11.69 14.72
N SER A 596 -13.47 -11.45 13.86
CA SER A 596 -14.80 -12.05 13.98
C SER A 596 -15.27 -12.46 12.60
N ASN A 597 -15.98 -13.58 12.51
CA ASN A 597 -16.71 -13.94 11.30
C ASN A 597 -18.00 -13.11 11.14
N THR A 598 -18.30 -12.26 12.13
CA THR A 598 -19.57 -11.55 12.21
C THR A 598 -19.47 -10.12 12.77
N GLY A 599 -20.27 -9.20 12.21
CA GLY A 599 -20.64 -7.93 12.86
C GLY A 599 -19.51 -6.99 13.30
N ILE A 600 -18.45 -6.82 12.49
CA ILE A 600 -17.31 -5.95 12.83
C ILE A 600 -17.63 -4.46 12.61
N ILE A 601 -18.27 -4.11 11.50
CA ILE A 601 -18.60 -2.70 11.21
C ILE A 601 -19.73 -2.22 12.12
N GLY A 602 -19.54 -1.07 12.75
CA GLY A 602 -20.41 -0.54 13.81
C GLY A 602 -20.01 -0.98 15.22
N SER A 603 -18.92 -1.73 15.37
CA SER A 603 -18.47 -2.20 16.69
C SER A 603 -17.85 -1.09 17.53
N ARG A 604 -18.10 -1.15 18.85
CA ARG A 604 -17.50 -0.28 19.85
C ARG A 604 -16.37 -0.99 20.59
N VAL A 605 -15.21 -0.37 20.69
CA VAL A 605 -14.05 -0.84 21.44
C VAL A 605 -13.78 0.10 22.61
N ASP A 606 -14.04 -0.37 23.83
CA ASP A 606 -13.78 0.35 25.07
C ASP A 606 -12.50 -0.16 25.73
N LEU A 607 -11.58 0.77 26.05
CA LEU A 607 -10.37 0.50 26.80
C LEU A 607 -10.57 0.91 28.26
N HIS A 608 -10.20 0.03 29.19
CA HIS A 608 -10.26 0.26 30.62
C HIS A 608 -8.87 0.07 31.27
N ASP A 609 -8.61 0.82 32.34
CA ASP A 609 -7.46 0.57 33.21
C ASP A 609 -7.67 -0.67 34.11
N LYS A 610 -6.64 -0.99 34.91
CA LYS A 610 -6.67 -2.10 35.87
C LYS A 610 -7.80 -1.99 36.93
N ASP A 611 -8.28 -0.79 37.18
CA ASP A 611 -9.31 -0.49 38.19
C ASP A 611 -10.72 -0.46 37.55
N GLY A 612 -10.81 -0.73 36.24
CA GLY A 612 -12.06 -0.81 35.48
C GLY A 612 -12.55 0.54 34.95
N LYS A 613 -11.83 1.65 35.17
CA LYS A 613 -12.22 2.96 34.64
C LYS A 613 -11.99 2.97 33.12
N ARG A 614 -13.01 3.39 32.37
CA ARG A 614 -12.89 3.59 30.91
C ARG A 614 -11.94 4.75 30.62
N LEU A 615 -10.92 4.49 29.82
CA LEU A 615 -9.89 5.44 29.41
C LEU A 615 -10.18 6.07 28.05
N ALA A 616 -10.68 5.27 27.10
CA ALA A 616 -10.94 5.70 25.74
C ALA A 616 -11.93 4.76 25.05
N THR A 617 -12.58 5.26 24.01
CA THR A 617 -13.43 4.48 23.11
C THR A 617 -12.93 4.65 21.67
N ARG A 618 -13.05 3.59 20.86
CA ARG A 618 -12.91 3.63 19.39
C ARG A 618 -14.12 2.95 18.76
N GLN A 619 -14.62 3.52 17.66
CA GLN A 619 -15.65 2.90 16.84
C GLN A 619 -15.00 2.30 15.60
N ILE A 620 -15.40 1.08 15.23
CA ILE A 620 -15.00 0.47 13.97
C ILE A 620 -16.04 0.86 12.93
N CYS A 621 -15.76 1.93 12.21
CA CYS A 621 -16.65 2.47 11.17
C CYS A 621 -16.38 1.78 9.82
N GLY A 622 -17.32 1.91 8.88
CA GLY A 622 -17.19 1.33 7.55
C GLY A 622 -17.88 2.17 6.48
N GLY A 623 -17.82 1.70 5.24
CA GLY A 623 -18.51 2.32 4.11
C GLY A 623 -17.84 3.57 3.54
N GLU A 624 -16.89 4.18 4.27
CA GLU A 624 -16.09 5.37 3.89
C GLU A 624 -15.72 5.33 2.40
N GLY A 625 -16.57 5.96 1.58
CA GLY A 625 -16.66 5.70 0.15
C GLY A 625 -15.55 6.35 -0.66
N ARG A 626 -15.93 7.11 -1.69
CA ARG A 626 -14.98 7.89 -2.50
C ARG A 626 -14.10 8.75 -1.59
N GLY A 627 -12.84 8.36 -1.39
CA GLY A 627 -11.96 8.89 -0.35
C GLY A 627 -11.11 7.78 0.26
N GLY A 628 -10.93 7.79 1.58
CA GLY A 628 -10.16 6.74 2.26
C GLY A 628 -11.08 5.89 3.13
N GLN A 629 -10.93 4.57 3.04
CA GLN A 629 -11.41 3.64 4.06
C GLN A 629 -10.22 3.17 4.89
N GLN A 630 -10.34 3.31 6.22
CA GLN A 630 -9.38 2.72 7.15
C GLN A 630 -9.60 1.22 7.35
N ALA A 631 -8.53 0.52 7.71
CA ALA A 631 -8.65 -0.86 8.15
C ALA A 631 -9.53 -0.94 9.42
N PRO A 632 -10.33 -2.02 9.60
CA PRO A 632 -11.20 -2.18 10.76
C PRO A 632 -10.40 -2.55 12.02
N LEU A 633 -9.51 -1.65 12.45
CA LEU A 633 -8.60 -1.79 13.58
C LEU A 633 -8.89 -0.72 14.62
N ALA A 634 -8.84 -1.09 15.90
CA ALA A 634 -8.87 -0.11 16.98
C ALA A 634 -7.45 0.19 17.46
N ARG A 635 -7.05 1.46 17.43
CA ARG A 635 -5.72 1.91 17.86
C ARG A 635 -5.81 2.87 19.04
N PHE A 636 -4.98 2.62 20.05
CA PHE A 636 -4.78 3.43 21.24
C PHE A 636 -3.29 3.71 21.42
N THR A 637 -2.92 4.83 22.04
CA THR A 637 -1.55 5.05 22.50
C THR A 637 -1.57 5.28 24.01
N LEU A 638 -0.78 4.48 24.71
CA LEU A 638 -0.92 4.28 26.14
C LEU A 638 0.45 4.29 26.80
N THR A 639 0.47 4.55 28.10
CA THR A 639 1.66 4.25 28.90
C THR A 639 1.79 2.73 29.10
N PRO A 640 2.99 2.18 29.30
CA PRO A 640 3.13 0.77 29.68
C PRO A 640 2.29 0.44 30.92
N GLY A 641 1.63 -0.72 30.93
CA GLY A 641 0.70 -1.08 32.00
C GLY A 641 -0.26 -2.22 31.67
N GLN A 642 -1.22 -2.45 32.57
CA GLN A 642 -2.27 -3.45 32.41
C GLN A 642 -3.60 -2.79 32.06
N TYR A 643 -4.27 -3.35 31.07
CA TYR A 643 -5.50 -2.82 30.50
C TYR A 643 -6.51 -3.94 30.27
N ARG A 644 -7.79 -3.60 30.24
CA ARG A 644 -8.87 -4.47 29.76
C ARG A 644 -9.54 -3.82 28.56
N VAL A 645 -9.66 -4.57 27.48
CA VAL A 645 -10.39 -4.18 26.27
C VAL A 645 -11.72 -4.90 26.25
N ASN A 646 -12.81 -4.17 26.01
CA ASN A 646 -14.13 -4.72 25.72
C ASN A 646 -14.53 -4.31 24.30
N VAL A 647 -14.88 -5.27 23.46
CA VAL A 647 -15.41 -5.04 22.11
C VAL A 647 -16.87 -5.46 22.10
N ARG A 648 -17.78 -4.53 21.85
CA ARG A 648 -19.18 -4.82 21.54
C ARG A 648 -19.34 -4.83 20.03
N LEU A 649 -19.57 -6.02 19.47
CA LEU A 649 -19.88 -6.22 18.05
C LEU A 649 -21.28 -5.71 17.73
N SER A 650 -21.54 -5.38 16.46
CA SER A 650 -22.87 -4.98 15.99
C SER A 650 -23.92 -6.09 16.14
N SER A 651 -23.48 -7.35 16.18
CA SER A 651 -24.32 -8.51 16.50
C SER A 651 -24.79 -8.54 17.96
N GLY A 652 -24.29 -7.63 18.81
CA GLY A 652 -24.51 -7.59 20.25
C GLY A 652 -23.55 -8.47 21.06
N THR A 653 -22.71 -9.27 20.40
CA THR A 653 -21.68 -10.08 21.07
C THR A 653 -20.64 -9.18 21.73
N VAL A 654 -20.24 -9.52 22.97
CA VAL A 654 -19.19 -8.80 23.70
C VAL A 654 -17.96 -9.69 23.85
N LEU A 655 -16.81 -9.20 23.41
CA LEU A 655 -15.50 -9.83 23.55
C LEU A 655 -14.69 -9.06 24.59
N THR A 656 -13.96 -9.75 25.46
CA THR A 656 -13.12 -9.12 26.48
C THR A 656 -11.71 -9.70 26.45
N LYS A 657 -10.70 -8.83 26.50
CA LYS A 657 -9.29 -9.24 26.56
C LYS A 657 -8.52 -8.40 27.56
N ASN A 658 -7.76 -9.06 28.44
CA ASN A 658 -6.78 -8.37 29.28
C ASN A 658 -5.46 -8.24 28.50
N ILE A 659 -4.86 -7.06 28.51
CA ILE A 659 -3.64 -6.71 27.79
C ILE A 659 -2.59 -6.24 28.81
N THR A 660 -1.36 -6.73 28.69
CA THR A 660 -0.19 -6.15 29.36
C THR A 660 0.67 -5.51 28.28
N LEU A 661 0.76 -4.18 28.30
CA LEU A 661 1.53 -3.39 27.35
C LEU A 661 2.90 -3.03 27.95
N GLY A 662 3.97 -3.39 27.24
CA GLY A 662 5.34 -3.00 27.60
C GLY A 662 5.75 -1.68 26.93
N ASP A 663 7.06 -1.51 26.72
CA ASP A 663 7.65 -0.30 26.13
C ASP A 663 7.67 -0.29 24.59
N SER A 664 7.26 -1.39 23.95
CA SER A 664 7.26 -1.56 22.50
C SER A 664 5.83 -1.59 21.94
N PRO A 665 5.60 -1.04 20.74
CA PRO A 665 4.30 -1.10 20.07
C PRO A 665 3.79 -2.54 20.02
N MET A 666 2.51 -2.73 20.33
CA MET A 666 1.87 -4.03 20.41
C MET A 666 0.74 -4.13 19.39
N ARG A 667 0.74 -5.22 18.60
CA ARG A 667 -0.44 -5.68 17.88
C ARG A 667 -1.04 -6.85 18.64
N SER A 668 -2.35 -6.80 18.88
CA SER A 668 -3.08 -7.91 19.47
C SER A 668 -4.32 -8.20 18.64
N ARG A 669 -4.65 -9.49 18.56
CA ARG A 669 -5.90 -9.97 17.99
C ARG A 669 -6.90 -10.25 19.12
N ILE A 670 -8.18 -9.96 18.91
CA ILE A 670 -9.28 -10.34 19.82
C ILE A 670 -10.32 -11.12 19.02
N ASP A 671 -10.70 -12.28 19.55
CA ASP A 671 -11.43 -13.32 18.82
C ASP A 671 -12.53 -13.89 19.73
N GLU A 672 -13.57 -14.48 19.13
CA GLU A 672 -14.72 -15.09 19.85
C GLU A 672 -14.34 -16.23 20.83
N GLY A 673 -13.13 -16.80 20.71
CA GLY A 673 -12.63 -17.88 21.55
C GLY A 673 -12.16 -17.45 22.95
N GLU A 674 -11.93 -16.15 23.18
CA GLU A 674 -11.53 -15.61 24.49
C GLU A 674 -12.78 -15.20 25.30
N LYS A 675 -13.70 -16.15 25.52
CA LYS A 675 -14.85 -15.92 26.42
C LYS A 675 -14.36 -15.81 27.86
N ALA A 676 -14.84 -14.78 28.56
CA ALA A 676 -14.58 -14.60 29.98
C ALA A 676 -15.02 -15.84 30.77
N ALA A 677 -14.13 -16.34 31.64
CA ALA A 677 -14.56 -17.14 32.77
C ALA A 677 -15.35 -16.23 33.73
N GLY A 678 -16.67 -16.36 33.73
CA GLY A 678 -17.55 -15.80 34.75
C GLY A 678 -18.22 -14.47 34.38
N ALA A 679 -19.43 -14.57 33.84
CA ALA A 679 -20.54 -13.65 34.12
C ALA A 679 -21.84 -14.41 33.79
N GLU A 680 -22.43 -15.04 34.82
CA GLU A 680 -23.84 -15.43 34.85
C GLU A 680 -24.72 -14.21 35.12
#